data_AF-A0A6A6QT95-F1
#
_entry.id   AF-A0A6A6QT95-F1
#
_cell.length_a   1.000
_cell.length_b   1.000
_cell.length_c   1.000
_cell.angle_alpha   90.00
_cell.angle_beta   90.00
_cell.angle_gamma   90.00
#
_symmetry.space_group_name_H-M   'P 1'
#
loop_
_entity.id
_entity.type
_entity.pdbx_description
1 polymer ?
#
loop_
_entity_poly.entity_id
_entity_poly.type
_entity_poly.pdbx_seq_one_letter_code
_entity_poly.pdbx_strand_id
1 'polypeptide(L)'
;MGKWRYGVILDAGSSGTRVHIYRWLHSDYARDSANGTDLERLPALHTKKKWTLKKHPGISTFGDNPNEVGPEYLADLLQHALDVIPSDEVANTPIFLLATAGMRILPPLKQKALLEQICTYAQKTTEFLLPDCDLHIKVIPGETEGLYGWIAANYLLGGFDKPEEHDHGNGHHTYGFLDMGGASAQIAFAPNSTEAEKHSNDLTLLRMRTLDGKSSEYRVFVTTWLGFGVNQARKRYVDSLLEASPKAMELPDPCLPSGLNITTTGHPIELGSDEDLGKAPHLLGTGDFPGCMSATLPLLEKDKPCPDEPCLINGVHVPAIDFDVNHFVGVSEYWHTTHEIFEMSHKDKAYDFHTYQKRVLEFCSQDWNKIKEGVKDHTWGKKVDENTALEVCFKASWLINVLHEGIGVPRVGIEPIKGGHNGTKEVLDHAKEKGFLDPFQAVNKIGDVEVSWTLGKMVLYASSEVQAPPKELAVGFGSNVPGIPSDFQYAGGKYVKADPYDDDDDWHDKLFEDSSRRIPGLVILILIVCVVLFTLCGRDRRKSFLHRVLRPFTRHSNSLKRRRGFGGKLFGLAGSPSYERVLEGGEGAEEFELGDVDSDNEHSDSSEGSRVGRTSGWATPQIKAGFDPTPPSYFDNPVTQGAGLGLGPPGVFSNAIGRGGLISRTDSRERLAGVGSGHRSRPGSPSRLRSPMMIPLKESVD
;
A
#
# COMPACT_ATOMS: atom_id res chain seq x y z
N MET A 1 11.45 21.87 -7.55
CA MET A 1 10.80 20.54 -7.54
C MET A 1 10.57 20.13 -8.97
N GLY A 2 11.16 19.02 -9.38
CA GLY A 2 11.06 18.53 -10.74
C GLY A 2 9.64 18.08 -11.12
N LYS A 3 9.44 17.98 -12.43
CA LYS A 3 8.24 17.47 -13.10
C LYS A 3 7.74 16.11 -12.60
N TRP A 4 8.63 15.24 -12.13
CA TRP A 4 8.32 13.88 -11.69
C TRP A 4 8.28 13.78 -10.16
N ARG A 5 7.24 13.13 -9.65
CA ARG A 5 7.11 12.73 -8.24
C ARG A 5 7.46 11.26 -8.10
N TYR A 6 8.00 10.89 -6.94
CA TYR A 6 8.42 9.53 -6.62
C TYR A 6 7.87 9.12 -5.26
N GLY A 7 7.79 7.81 -5.01
CA GLY A 7 7.43 7.26 -3.70
C GLY A 7 8.05 5.88 -3.50
N VAL A 8 8.51 5.61 -2.27
CA VAL A 8 9.18 4.38 -1.89
C VAL A 8 8.37 3.67 -0.81
N ILE A 9 8.02 2.39 -1.02
CA ILE A 9 7.43 1.53 0.01
C ILE A 9 8.30 0.30 0.22
N LEU A 10 8.64 0.01 1.47
CA LEU A 10 9.17 -1.28 1.90
C LEU A 10 7.99 -2.13 2.42
N ASP A 11 7.56 -3.10 1.60
CA ASP A 11 6.65 -4.19 1.98
C ASP A 11 7.39 -5.12 2.93
N ALA A 12 7.09 -5.01 4.23
CA ALA A 12 7.70 -5.80 5.28
C ALA A 12 6.85 -7.05 5.59
N GLY A 13 6.82 -7.96 4.61
CA GLY A 13 6.14 -9.26 4.70
C GLY A 13 6.82 -10.28 5.63
N SER A 14 6.10 -11.37 5.93
CA SER A 14 6.57 -12.43 6.84
C SER A 14 7.72 -13.27 6.29
N SER A 15 7.76 -13.53 4.98
CA SER A 15 8.82 -14.35 4.36
C SER A 15 10.04 -13.54 3.93
N GLY A 16 9.89 -12.23 3.72
CA GLY A 16 10.92 -11.33 3.19
C GLY A 16 10.40 -9.91 3.07
N THR A 17 11.30 -8.96 2.82
CA THR A 17 10.97 -7.55 2.60
C THR A 17 11.27 -7.13 1.18
N ARG A 18 10.36 -6.41 0.54
CA ARG A 18 10.51 -5.88 -0.81
C ARG A 18 10.50 -4.36 -0.78
N VAL A 19 11.49 -3.71 -1.36
CA VAL A 19 11.37 -2.29 -1.71
C VAL A 19 10.67 -2.17 -3.06
N HIS A 20 9.67 -1.29 -3.13
CA HIS A 20 8.92 -0.93 -4.32
C HIS A 20 9.03 0.58 -4.52
N ILE A 21 9.42 0.98 -5.74
CA ILE A 21 9.58 2.39 -6.09
C ILE A 21 8.62 2.72 -7.23
N TYR A 22 7.86 3.80 -7.03
CA TYR A 22 6.85 4.29 -7.94
C TYR A 22 7.20 5.71 -8.37
N ARG A 23 6.79 6.07 -9.58
CA ARG A 23 6.94 7.41 -10.15
C ARG A 23 5.67 7.84 -10.87
N TRP A 24 5.17 9.04 -10.57
CA TRP A 24 4.04 9.66 -11.26
C TRP A 24 4.41 11.08 -11.71
N LEU A 25 3.64 11.64 -12.64
CA LEU A 25 3.79 13.03 -13.05
C LEU A 25 3.19 13.93 -11.96
N HIS A 26 3.84 15.05 -11.64
CA HIS A 26 3.30 16.03 -10.68
C HIS A 26 1.91 16.51 -11.12
N SER A 27 0.98 16.70 -10.19
CA SER A 27 -0.46 16.87 -10.48
C SER A 27 -0.77 18.04 -11.42
N ASP A 28 -0.14 19.21 -11.24
CA ASP A 28 -0.26 20.35 -12.16
C ASP A 28 0.14 19.96 -13.62
N TYR A 29 1.37 19.47 -13.84
CA TYR A 29 1.83 19.01 -15.16
C TYR A 29 0.98 17.87 -15.75
N ALA A 30 0.45 16.98 -14.90
CA ALA A 30 -0.45 15.91 -15.33
C ALA A 30 -1.75 16.48 -15.90
N ARG A 31 -2.35 17.46 -15.23
CA ARG A 31 -3.56 18.16 -15.68
C ARG A 31 -3.32 18.94 -16.97
N ASP A 32 -2.22 19.67 -17.06
CA ASP A 32 -1.87 20.46 -18.26
C ASP A 32 -1.62 19.55 -19.49
N SER A 33 -1.20 18.30 -19.27
CA SER A 33 -0.97 17.32 -20.34
C SER A 33 -2.18 16.45 -20.71
N ALA A 34 -3.25 16.46 -19.90
CA ALA A 34 -4.39 15.55 -20.01
C ALA A 34 -5.55 16.17 -20.79
N ASN A 35 -6.19 15.36 -21.64
CA ASN A 35 -7.35 15.78 -22.45
C ASN A 35 -8.63 15.17 -21.91
N GLY A 36 -9.70 15.96 -21.75
CA GLY A 36 -11.07 15.47 -21.58
C GLY A 36 -11.23 14.31 -20.59
N THR A 37 -11.45 13.10 -21.10
CA THR A 37 -11.64 11.87 -20.32
C THR A 37 -10.41 11.40 -19.55
N ASP A 38 -9.20 11.84 -19.89
CA ASP A 38 -7.99 11.54 -19.12
C ASP A 38 -7.94 12.34 -17.80
N LEU A 39 -8.63 13.49 -17.72
CA LEU A 39 -8.73 14.29 -16.49
C LEU A 39 -9.65 13.63 -15.44
N GLU A 40 -10.56 12.75 -15.87
CA GLU A 40 -11.48 12.03 -14.98
C GLU A 40 -10.86 10.74 -14.41
N ARG A 41 -9.56 10.51 -14.66
CA ARG A 41 -8.81 9.36 -14.14
C ARG A 41 -8.01 9.67 -12.88
N LEU A 42 -7.59 8.62 -12.19
CA LEU A 42 -6.58 8.70 -11.13
C LEU A 42 -5.18 8.99 -11.71
N PRO A 43 -4.23 9.54 -10.92
CA PRO A 43 -2.86 9.79 -11.39
C PRO A 43 -2.18 8.52 -11.95
N ALA A 44 -1.46 8.68 -13.06
CA ALA A 44 -0.74 7.58 -13.72
C ALA A 44 0.57 7.25 -12.98
N LEU A 45 0.63 6.09 -12.34
CA LEU A 45 1.81 5.57 -11.65
C LEU A 45 2.57 4.60 -12.54
N HIS A 46 3.89 4.72 -12.52
CA HIS A 46 4.79 3.83 -13.23
C HIS A 46 5.80 3.20 -12.28
N THR A 47 6.05 1.91 -12.47
CA THR A 47 7.15 1.18 -11.82
C THR A 47 7.89 0.32 -12.84
N LYS A 48 9.04 -0.24 -12.48
CA LYS A 48 9.87 -1.07 -13.36
C LYS A 48 10.43 -2.25 -12.56
N LYS A 49 10.62 -3.41 -13.20
CA LYS A 49 11.22 -4.59 -12.55
C LYS A 49 12.60 -4.33 -11.92
N LYS A 50 13.36 -3.36 -12.44
CA LYS A 50 14.67 -2.95 -11.88
C LYS A 50 14.60 -1.91 -10.75
N TRP A 51 13.39 -1.52 -10.36
CA TRP A 51 13.07 -0.59 -9.28
C TRP A 51 12.45 -1.33 -8.08
N THR A 52 12.56 -2.67 -8.08
CA THR A 52 12.17 -3.51 -6.96
C THR A 52 13.33 -4.43 -6.58
N LEU A 53 13.54 -4.60 -5.27
CA LEU A 53 14.53 -5.51 -4.71
C LEU A 53 13.90 -6.22 -3.52
N LYS A 54 14.08 -7.55 -3.46
CA LYS A 54 13.59 -8.39 -2.37
C LYS A 54 14.76 -8.96 -1.57
N LYS A 55 14.65 -8.90 -0.24
CA LYS A 55 15.55 -9.57 0.70
C LYS A 55 14.79 -10.59 1.55
N HIS A 56 15.49 -11.60 2.02
CA HIS A 56 15.00 -12.69 2.87
C HIS A 56 15.97 -12.84 4.06
N PRO A 57 15.53 -13.27 5.26
CA PRO A 57 14.15 -13.57 5.68
C PRO A 57 13.31 -12.28 5.87
N GLY A 58 12.08 -12.35 6.40
CA GLY A 58 11.27 -11.16 6.72
C GLY A 58 11.71 -10.47 8.02
N ILE A 59 11.50 -9.14 8.14
CA ILE A 59 12.02 -8.36 9.29
C ILE A 59 11.60 -8.88 10.67
N SER A 60 10.49 -9.61 10.77
CA SER A 60 10.03 -10.19 12.05
C SER A 60 11.03 -11.17 12.67
N THR A 61 12.00 -11.70 11.92
CA THR A 61 13.10 -12.50 12.49
C THR A 61 14.05 -11.69 13.37
N PHE A 62 14.14 -10.37 13.18
CA PHE A 62 14.98 -9.46 13.98
C PHE A 62 14.29 -9.03 15.29
N GLY A 63 13.12 -9.58 15.63
CA GLY A 63 12.38 -9.23 16.84
C GLY A 63 13.13 -9.47 18.16
N ASP A 64 14.13 -10.36 18.17
CA ASP A 64 15.03 -10.58 19.31
C ASP A 64 16.30 -9.71 19.26
N ASN A 65 16.76 -9.31 18.07
CA ASN A 65 17.93 -8.45 17.86
C ASN A 65 17.61 -7.18 17.04
N PRO A 66 16.81 -6.22 17.54
CA PRO A 66 16.37 -5.06 16.76
C PRO A 66 17.48 -4.18 16.17
N ASN A 67 18.67 -4.16 16.79
CA ASN A 67 19.79 -3.31 16.36
C ASN A 67 20.45 -3.78 15.05
N GLU A 68 20.29 -5.07 14.68
CA GLU A 68 20.90 -5.66 13.48
C GLU A 68 20.10 -5.32 12.21
N VAL A 69 18.79 -5.05 12.33
CA VAL A 69 17.88 -4.86 11.19
C VAL A 69 18.27 -3.69 10.28
N GLY A 70 18.85 -2.63 10.84
CA GLY A 70 19.34 -1.49 10.07
C GLY A 70 20.52 -1.88 9.17
N PRO A 71 21.72 -2.08 9.75
CA PRO A 71 22.94 -2.28 8.99
C PRO A 71 23.01 -3.62 8.23
N GLU A 72 22.48 -4.71 8.76
CA GLU A 72 22.63 -6.04 8.13
C GLU A 72 21.51 -6.32 7.12
N TYR A 73 20.34 -5.71 7.31
CA TYR A 73 19.15 -6.02 6.54
C TYR A 73 18.68 -4.86 5.65
N LEU A 74 18.30 -3.72 6.22
CA LEU A 74 17.72 -2.59 5.50
C LEU A 74 18.70 -1.80 4.63
N ALA A 75 19.99 -1.80 4.96
CA ALA A 75 21.02 -1.06 4.22
C ALA A 75 20.92 -1.25 2.69
N ASP A 76 20.86 -2.50 2.23
CA ASP A 76 20.78 -2.83 0.79
C ASP A 76 19.48 -2.33 0.14
N LEU A 77 18.36 -2.37 0.87
CA LEU A 77 17.04 -1.97 0.38
C LEU A 77 16.93 -0.43 0.26
N LEU A 78 17.49 0.29 1.24
CA LEU A 78 17.56 1.76 1.22
C LEU A 78 18.56 2.24 0.16
N GLN A 79 19.72 1.60 0.04
CA GLN A 79 20.70 1.93 -1.00
C GLN A 79 20.12 1.70 -2.40
N HIS A 80 19.39 0.60 -2.62
CA HIS A 80 18.71 0.36 -3.91
C HIS A 80 17.69 1.46 -4.25
N ALA A 81 17.01 2.04 -3.25
CA ALA A 81 16.14 3.18 -3.48
C ALA A 81 16.93 4.45 -3.85
N LEU A 82 18.02 4.75 -3.13
CA LEU A 82 18.91 5.88 -3.43
C LEU A 82 19.58 5.77 -4.81
N ASP A 83 19.89 4.56 -5.27
CA ASP A 83 20.47 4.32 -6.60
C ASP A 83 19.47 4.53 -7.76
N VAL A 84 18.16 4.55 -7.45
CA VAL A 84 17.06 4.67 -8.43
C VAL A 84 16.46 6.06 -8.46
N ILE A 85 16.38 6.74 -7.31
CA ILE A 85 15.82 8.08 -7.16
C ILE A 85 16.87 9.14 -7.51
N PRO A 86 16.58 10.16 -8.33
CA PRO A 86 17.48 11.29 -8.56
C PRO A 86 17.85 11.98 -7.23
N SER A 87 19.12 12.30 -7.01
CA SER A 87 19.62 12.78 -5.71
C SER A 87 18.94 14.07 -5.24
N ASP A 88 18.52 14.92 -6.18
CA ASP A 88 17.74 16.15 -6.02
C ASP A 88 16.28 15.91 -5.58
N GLU A 89 15.71 14.74 -5.88
CA GLU A 89 14.34 14.36 -5.51
C GLU A 89 14.27 13.46 -4.26
N VAL A 90 15.40 13.00 -3.70
CA VAL A 90 15.42 12.17 -2.47
C VAL A 90 14.68 12.86 -1.33
N ALA A 91 14.98 14.14 -1.06
CA ALA A 91 14.35 14.92 0.01
C ALA A 91 12.84 15.17 -0.19
N ASN A 92 12.35 15.07 -1.42
CA ASN A 92 10.94 15.23 -1.77
C ASN A 92 10.19 13.89 -1.82
N THR A 93 10.91 12.77 -1.80
CA THR A 93 10.38 11.42 -2.00
C THR A 93 9.95 10.81 -0.66
N PRO A 94 8.64 10.60 -0.41
CA PRO A 94 8.18 9.92 0.78
C PRO A 94 8.62 8.45 0.80
N ILE A 95 9.14 8.02 1.95
CA ILE A 95 9.45 6.62 2.24
C ILE A 95 8.48 6.06 3.28
N PHE A 96 7.99 4.86 3.03
CA PHE A 96 7.17 4.09 3.98
C PHE A 96 7.81 2.73 4.21
N LEU A 97 7.77 2.22 5.44
CA LEU A 97 7.96 0.80 5.73
C LEU A 97 6.69 0.31 6.42
N LEU A 98 5.91 -0.49 5.71
CA LEU A 98 4.62 -0.97 6.19
C LEU A 98 4.71 -2.48 6.35
N ALA A 99 4.69 -2.92 7.61
CA ALA A 99 4.87 -4.32 7.97
C ALA A 99 3.54 -5.03 8.12
N THR A 100 3.47 -6.28 7.65
CA THR A 100 2.21 -7.02 7.53
C THR A 100 2.14 -8.13 8.59
N ALA A 101 1.46 -9.25 8.29
CA ALA A 101 1.13 -10.31 9.24
C ALA A 101 2.33 -10.90 10.01
N GLY A 102 3.54 -10.89 9.42
CA GLY A 102 4.75 -11.37 10.11
C GLY A 102 5.07 -10.58 11.38
N MET A 103 4.91 -9.26 11.34
CA MET A 103 5.10 -8.40 12.52
C MET A 103 3.92 -8.49 13.50
N ARG A 104 2.67 -8.63 13.01
CA ARG A 104 1.48 -8.78 13.86
C ARG A 104 1.58 -9.95 14.85
N ILE A 105 2.31 -11.01 14.50
CA ILE A 105 2.50 -12.22 15.31
C ILE A 105 3.53 -12.00 16.44
N LEU A 106 4.42 -11.01 16.35
CA LEU A 106 5.41 -10.75 17.40
C LEU A 106 4.76 -10.14 18.66
N PRO A 107 5.34 -10.35 19.86
CA PRO A 107 4.98 -9.60 21.06
C PRO A 107 5.07 -8.07 20.85
N PRO A 108 4.11 -7.26 21.33
CA PRO A 108 4.07 -5.81 21.07
C PRO A 108 5.34 -5.03 21.44
N LEU A 109 6.05 -5.44 22.51
CA LEU A 109 7.32 -4.82 22.90
C LEU A 109 8.42 -5.04 21.85
N LYS A 110 8.48 -6.24 21.25
CA LYS A 110 9.42 -6.56 20.15
C LYS A 110 9.04 -5.80 18.87
N GLN A 111 7.74 -5.70 18.57
CA GLN A 111 7.26 -4.90 17.43
C GLN A 111 7.72 -3.44 17.55
N LYS A 112 7.44 -2.80 18.70
CA LYS A 112 7.80 -1.41 18.96
C LYS A 112 9.30 -1.17 18.89
N ALA A 113 10.10 -1.97 19.59
CA ALA A 113 11.56 -1.84 19.57
C ALA A 113 12.15 -1.98 18.16
N LEU A 114 11.59 -2.86 17.32
CA LEU A 114 12.02 -3.00 15.94
C LEU A 114 11.64 -1.78 15.09
N LEU A 115 10.40 -1.30 15.15
CA LEU A 115 9.97 -0.11 14.40
C LEU A 115 10.77 1.15 14.78
N GLU A 116 11.08 1.33 16.07
CA GLU A 116 11.93 2.44 16.56
C GLU A 116 13.35 2.39 15.98
N GLN A 117 13.97 1.20 15.95
CA GLN A 117 15.30 1.02 15.31
C GLN A 117 15.23 1.25 13.79
N ILE A 118 14.17 0.77 13.13
CA ILE A 118 13.95 0.98 11.69
C ILE A 118 13.83 2.47 11.37
N CYS A 119 13.01 3.24 12.10
CA CYS A 119 12.88 4.69 11.85
C CYS A 119 14.19 5.43 12.14
N THR A 120 14.82 5.15 13.29
CA THR A 120 16.11 5.77 13.67
C THR A 120 17.18 5.50 12.61
N TYR A 121 17.23 4.29 12.06
CA TYR A 121 18.18 3.93 11.01
C TYR A 121 17.88 4.65 9.69
N ALA A 122 16.62 4.69 9.25
CA ALA A 122 16.23 5.36 8.01
C ALA A 122 16.48 6.88 8.06
N GLN A 123 16.09 7.55 9.14
CA GLN A 123 16.35 8.99 9.36
C GLN A 123 17.84 9.34 9.45
N LYS A 124 18.67 8.40 9.91
CA LYS A 124 20.13 8.61 10.05
C LYS A 124 20.90 8.36 8.77
N THR A 125 20.40 7.49 7.88
CA THR A 125 21.14 7.02 6.69
C THR A 125 20.59 7.56 5.37
N THR A 126 19.40 8.16 5.36
CA THR A 126 18.75 8.69 4.16
C THR A 126 18.14 10.06 4.42
N GLU A 127 18.01 10.88 3.37
CA GLU A 127 17.32 12.16 3.42
C GLU A 127 15.86 12.06 2.92
N PHE A 128 15.31 10.85 2.77
CA PHE A 128 13.94 10.64 2.31
C PHE A 128 12.90 11.34 3.21
N LEU A 129 11.78 11.76 2.62
CA LEU A 129 10.70 12.45 3.33
C LEU A 129 10.02 11.50 4.34
N LEU A 130 10.48 11.60 5.59
CA LEU A 130 10.05 10.80 6.74
C LEU A 130 9.71 11.72 7.94
N PRO A 131 8.64 12.54 7.82
CA PRO A 131 8.30 13.55 8.83
C PRO A 131 7.73 12.97 10.13
N ASP A 132 7.13 11.78 10.07
CA ASP A 132 6.47 11.12 11.20
C ASP A 132 6.73 9.61 11.12
N CYS A 133 7.46 9.07 12.10
CA CYS A 133 7.76 7.64 12.19
C CYS A 133 6.48 6.80 12.29
N ASP A 134 5.51 7.20 13.12
CA ASP A 134 4.35 6.36 13.46
C ASP A 134 3.36 6.26 12.31
N LEU A 135 3.36 7.24 11.38
CA LEU A 135 2.57 7.19 10.15
C LEU A 135 3.28 6.47 9.00
N HIS A 136 4.61 6.57 8.91
CA HIS A 136 5.40 6.05 7.80
C HIS A 136 5.97 4.64 8.03
N ILE A 137 6.29 4.30 9.27
CA ILE A 137 7.02 3.09 9.68
C ILE A 137 6.20 2.37 10.75
N LYS A 138 5.25 1.54 10.30
CA LYS A 138 4.25 0.91 11.17
C LYS A 138 3.84 -0.49 10.73
N VAL A 139 3.29 -1.28 11.66
CA VAL A 139 2.52 -2.48 11.32
C VAL A 139 1.15 -2.04 10.82
N ILE A 140 0.72 -2.53 9.65
CA ILE A 140 -0.60 -2.24 9.10
C ILE A 140 -1.62 -3.34 9.48
N PRO A 141 -2.89 -2.97 9.77
CA PRO A 141 -3.99 -3.93 9.85
C PRO A 141 -4.13 -4.74 8.56
N GLY A 142 -4.64 -5.98 8.65
CA GLY A 142 -4.82 -6.82 7.46
C GLY A 142 -5.94 -6.33 6.55
N GLU A 143 -6.88 -5.59 7.12
CA GLU A 143 -7.96 -4.87 6.44
C GLU A 143 -7.41 -3.68 5.64
N THR A 144 -6.41 -2.98 6.17
CA THR A 144 -5.70 -1.92 5.43
C THR A 144 -4.88 -2.49 4.28
N GLU A 145 -4.20 -3.63 4.49
CA GLU A 145 -3.49 -4.38 3.45
C GLU A 145 -4.45 -4.86 2.34
N GLY A 146 -5.60 -5.44 2.71
CA GLY A 146 -6.64 -5.88 1.77
C GLY A 146 -7.27 -4.74 0.98
N LEU A 147 -7.58 -3.60 1.62
CA LEU A 147 -8.12 -2.42 0.94
C LEU A 147 -7.11 -1.86 -0.07
N TYR A 148 -5.84 -1.74 0.29
CA TYR A 148 -4.81 -1.30 -0.64
C TYR A 148 -4.61 -2.29 -1.80
N GLY A 149 -4.74 -3.60 -1.56
CA GLY A 149 -4.76 -4.60 -2.63
C GLY A 149 -5.95 -4.44 -3.58
N TRP A 150 -7.15 -4.17 -3.05
CA TRP A 150 -8.34 -3.88 -3.84
C TRP A 150 -8.22 -2.63 -4.71
N ILE A 151 -7.62 -1.55 -4.18
CA ILE A 151 -7.28 -0.35 -4.95
C ILE A 151 -6.31 -0.71 -6.08
N ALA A 152 -5.26 -1.47 -5.79
CA ALA A 152 -4.26 -1.86 -6.80
C ALA A 152 -4.87 -2.69 -7.94
N ALA A 153 -5.73 -3.66 -7.62
CA ALA A 153 -6.40 -4.49 -8.62
C ALA A 153 -7.32 -3.65 -9.53
N ASN A 154 -8.22 -2.86 -8.95
CA ASN A 154 -9.17 -2.05 -9.72
C ASN A 154 -8.51 -0.92 -10.53
N TYR A 155 -7.44 -0.34 -10.00
CA TYR A 155 -6.61 0.62 -10.73
C TYR A 155 -5.94 0.00 -11.96
N LEU A 156 -5.38 -1.21 -11.83
CA LEU A 156 -4.72 -1.88 -12.96
C LEU A 156 -5.69 -2.46 -13.99
N LEU A 157 -6.89 -2.88 -13.57
CA LEU A 157 -7.91 -3.43 -14.47
C LEU A 157 -8.65 -2.34 -15.25
N GLY A 158 -8.71 -1.11 -14.73
CA GLY A 158 -9.52 -0.01 -15.30
C GLY A 158 -10.89 0.17 -14.64
N GLY A 159 -11.19 -0.59 -13.57
CA GLY A 159 -12.48 -0.57 -12.88
C GLY A 159 -12.85 0.78 -12.24
N PHE A 160 -11.90 1.69 -12.02
CA PHE A 160 -12.19 3.06 -11.61
C PHE A 160 -12.41 4.02 -12.79
N ASP A 161 -11.57 3.92 -13.82
CA ASP A 161 -11.47 4.91 -14.89
C ASP A 161 -12.48 4.65 -16.03
N LYS A 162 -13.08 3.46 -16.09
CA LYS A 162 -13.92 3.01 -17.21
C LYS A 162 -15.12 2.12 -16.81
N PRO A 163 -16.02 2.59 -15.92
CA PRO A 163 -17.11 1.75 -15.40
C PRO A 163 -17.98 1.09 -16.51
N GLU A 164 -18.22 1.79 -17.62
CA GLU A 164 -18.98 1.30 -18.79
C GLU A 164 -18.31 0.12 -19.53
N GLU A 165 -16.98 0.08 -19.62
CA GLU A 165 -16.27 -1.05 -20.25
C GLU A 165 -16.27 -2.29 -19.33
N HIS A 166 -16.38 -2.05 -18.02
CA HIS A 166 -16.37 -3.04 -16.95
C HIS A 166 -17.74 -3.30 -16.33
N ASP A 167 -18.88 -3.05 -16.99
CA ASP A 167 -20.18 -3.45 -16.42
C ASP A 167 -20.32 -4.99 -16.38
N HIS A 168 -20.36 -5.53 -15.16
CA HIS A 168 -20.60 -6.95 -14.85
C HIS A 168 -22.10 -7.25 -14.62
N GLY A 169 -22.96 -6.25 -14.82
CA GLY A 169 -24.39 -6.32 -14.52
C GLY A 169 -24.73 -5.60 -13.21
N ASN A 170 -26.01 -5.20 -13.10
CA ASN A 170 -26.55 -4.48 -11.94
C ASN A 170 -25.79 -3.17 -11.58
N GLY A 171 -25.05 -2.58 -12.54
CA GLY A 171 -24.25 -1.38 -12.32
C GLY A 171 -22.96 -1.62 -11.52
N HIS A 172 -22.48 -2.86 -11.47
CA HIS A 172 -21.27 -3.22 -10.76
C HIS A 172 -20.06 -3.29 -11.70
N HIS A 173 -19.03 -2.52 -11.39
CA HIS A 173 -17.89 -2.31 -12.29
C HIS A 173 -16.52 -2.50 -11.64
N THR A 174 -16.50 -3.09 -10.44
CA THR A 174 -15.26 -3.28 -9.66
C THR A 174 -15.01 -4.77 -9.42
N TYR A 175 -13.74 -5.14 -9.33
CA TYR A 175 -13.31 -6.49 -9.06
C TYR A 175 -13.11 -6.67 -7.56
N GLY A 176 -13.52 -7.83 -7.04
CA GLY A 176 -13.10 -8.31 -5.74
C GLY A 176 -11.62 -8.67 -5.74
N PHE A 177 -10.99 -8.64 -4.57
CA PHE A 177 -9.58 -8.90 -4.37
C PHE A 177 -9.39 -9.96 -3.30
N LEU A 178 -8.61 -10.99 -3.61
CA LEU A 178 -8.19 -12.04 -2.70
C LEU A 178 -6.67 -12.08 -2.60
N ASP A 179 -6.14 -11.98 -1.39
CA ASP A 179 -4.72 -12.21 -1.12
C ASP A 179 -4.58 -13.39 -0.16
N MET A 180 -3.57 -14.23 -0.42
CA MET A 180 -3.13 -15.26 0.49
C MET A 180 -1.62 -15.15 0.59
N GLY A 181 -1.14 -14.53 1.66
CA GLY A 181 0.26 -14.49 2.01
C GLY A 181 0.69 -15.72 2.81
N GLY A 182 1.93 -15.72 3.30
CA GLY A 182 2.44 -16.79 4.16
C GLY A 182 1.80 -16.84 5.56
N ALA A 183 1.24 -15.72 6.07
CA ALA A 183 0.77 -15.62 7.45
C ALA A 183 -0.68 -15.13 7.65
N SER A 184 -1.28 -14.45 6.66
CA SER A 184 -2.71 -14.12 6.65
C SER A 184 -3.29 -14.31 5.25
N ALA A 185 -4.62 -14.38 5.20
CA ALA A 185 -5.41 -14.19 3.98
C ALA A 185 -6.31 -12.96 4.13
N GLN A 186 -6.74 -12.38 3.02
CA GLN A 186 -7.50 -11.14 2.94
C GLN A 186 -8.57 -11.27 1.84
N ILE A 187 -9.75 -10.69 2.09
CA ILE A 187 -10.80 -10.50 1.09
C ILE A 187 -11.24 -9.04 1.12
N ALA A 188 -11.41 -8.43 -0.05
CA ALA A 188 -11.91 -7.07 -0.21
C ALA A 188 -12.81 -6.97 -1.45
N PHE A 189 -14.01 -6.42 -1.34
CA PHE A 189 -14.90 -6.19 -2.49
C PHE A 189 -15.93 -5.09 -2.17
N ALA A 190 -16.47 -4.44 -3.20
CA ALA A 190 -17.68 -3.64 -3.06
C ALA A 190 -18.89 -4.58 -3.21
N PRO A 191 -19.80 -4.70 -2.22
CA PRO A 191 -21.03 -5.49 -2.39
C PRO A 191 -21.97 -4.85 -3.42
N ASN A 192 -22.98 -5.62 -3.87
CA ASN A 192 -24.08 -5.04 -4.67
C ASN A 192 -24.88 -4.00 -3.83
N SER A 193 -25.71 -3.18 -4.48
CA SER A 193 -26.43 -2.07 -3.82
C SER A 193 -27.25 -2.52 -2.60
N THR A 194 -27.99 -3.62 -2.72
CA THR A 194 -28.84 -4.18 -1.65
C THR A 194 -28.02 -4.63 -0.43
N GLU A 195 -26.96 -5.41 -0.64
CA GLU A 195 -26.09 -5.85 0.46
C GLU A 195 -25.30 -4.68 1.05
N ALA A 196 -24.88 -3.70 0.22
CA ALA A 196 -24.16 -2.52 0.69
C ALA A 196 -25.04 -1.53 1.49
N GLU A 197 -26.36 -1.57 1.33
CA GLU A 197 -27.32 -0.86 2.21
C GLU A 197 -27.53 -1.62 3.51
N LYS A 198 -27.80 -2.94 3.42
CA LYS A 198 -28.04 -3.84 4.56
C LYS A 198 -26.85 -3.90 5.54
N HIS A 199 -25.63 -3.97 5.00
CA HIS A 199 -24.37 -4.04 5.75
C HIS A 199 -23.60 -2.73 5.76
N SER A 200 -24.29 -1.59 5.62
CA SER A 200 -23.66 -0.27 5.46
C SER A 200 -22.67 0.12 6.58
N ASN A 201 -22.85 -0.38 7.80
CA ASN A 201 -21.94 -0.13 8.93
C ASN A 201 -20.63 -0.94 8.84
N ASP A 202 -20.63 -2.04 8.08
CA ASP A 202 -19.51 -2.99 7.96
C ASP A 202 -18.55 -2.59 6.81
N LEU A 203 -18.87 -1.52 6.09
CA LEU A 203 -18.12 -1.05 4.93
C LEU A 203 -17.12 0.04 5.32
N THR A 204 -15.95 -0.02 4.72
CA THR A 204 -15.00 1.09 4.72
C THR A 204 -15.35 2.05 3.59
N LEU A 205 -15.53 3.34 3.91
CA LEU A 205 -15.65 4.39 2.90
C LEU A 205 -14.25 4.81 2.47
N LEU A 206 -13.90 4.48 1.23
CA LEU A 206 -12.70 4.93 0.54
C LEU A 206 -13.03 6.20 -0.26
N ARG A 207 -12.24 7.26 -0.08
CA ARG A 207 -12.29 8.47 -0.92
C ARG A 207 -10.98 8.68 -1.65
N MET A 208 -11.06 8.75 -2.97
CA MET A 208 -9.98 9.13 -3.88
C MET A 208 -10.33 10.43 -4.61
N ARG A 209 -9.39 10.95 -5.39
CA ARG A 209 -9.49 12.17 -6.19
C ARG A 209 -8.86 11.99 -7.57
N THR A 210 -9.61 12.34 -8.60
CA THR A 210 -9.23 12.31 -10.02
C THR A 210 -8.41 13.54 -10.40
N LEU A 211 -7.76 13.55 -11.57
CA LEU A 211 -6.87 14.65 -11.99
C LEU A 211 -7.60 16.01 -12.13
N ASP A 212 -8.89 16.03 -12.49
CA ASP A 212 -9.71 17.24 -12.47
C ASP A 212 -10.01 17.80 -11.07
N GLY A 213 -9.73 17.01 -10.02
CA GLY A 213 -9.90 17.37 -8.62
C GLY A 213 -11.19 16.88 -7.98
N LYS A 214 -12.12 16.24 -8.72
CA LYS A 214 -13.36 15.67 -8.16
C LYS A 214 -13.05 14.51 -7.22
N SER A 215 -13.86 14.32 -6.19
CA SER A 215 -13.80 13.11 -5.37
C SER A 215 -14.54 11.92 -6.00
N SER A 216 -13.95 10.72 -5.84
CA SER A 216 -14.57 9.43 -6.15
C SER A 216 -14.64 8.60 -4.86
N GLU A 217 -15.81 8.03 -4.56
CA GLU A 217 -16.09 7.32 -3.30
C GLU A 217 -16.54 5.88 -3.55
N TYR A 218 -15.97 4.95 -2.77
CA TYR A 218 -16.32 3.53 -2.82
C TYR A 218 -16.61 2.99 -1.41
N ARG A 219 -17.67 2.20 -1.28
CA ARG A 219 -18.01 1.46 -0.05
C ARG A 219 -17.49 0.04 -0.20
N VAL A 220 -16.39 -0.28 0.47
CA VAL A 220 -15.67 -1.55 0.30
C VAL A 220 -15.78 -2.36 1.59
N PHE A 221 -16.30 -3.57 1.50
CA PHE A 221 -16.18 -4.54 2.58
C PHE A 221 -14.77 -5.13 2.55
N VAL A 222 -14.10 -5.19 3.70
CA VAL A 222 -12.77 -5.81 3.81
C VAL A 222 -12.66 -6.58 5.12
N THR A 223 -12.11 -7.80 5.06
CA THR A 223 -11.74 -8.56 6.26
C THR A 223 -10.47 -9.39 6.05
N THR A 224 -9.89 -9.87 7.14
CA THR A 224 -8.63 -10.62 7.14
C THR A 224 -8.66 -11.79 8.12
N TRP A 225 -7.97 -12.87 7.75
CA TRP A 225 -7.80 -14.06 8.57
C TRP A 225 -6.32 -14.25 8.91
N LEU A 226 -5.89 -13.73 10.07
CA LEU A 226 -4.55 -13.95 10.61
C LEU A 226 -4.39 -15.42 11.03
N GLY A 227 -3.29 -16.07 10.62
CA GLY A 227 -3.08 -17.50 10.83
C GLY A 227 -3.66 -18.41 9.74
N PHE A 228 -4.25 -17.83 8.68
CA PHE A 228 -4.82 -18.55 7.53
C PHE A 228 -4.01 -18.37 6.23
N GLY A 229 -2.92 -17.60 6.30
CA GLY A 229 -1.90 -17.64 5.26
C GLY A 229 -1.19 -19.00 5.22
N VAL A 230 -0.69 -19.40 4.06
CA VAL A 230 -0.42 -20.82 3.77
C VAL A 230 0.62 -21.47 4.70
N ASN A 231 1.65 -20.73 5.14
CA ASN A 231 2.67 -21.28 6.04
C ASN A 231 2.15 -21.43 7.48
N GLN A 232 1.27 -20.53 7.93
CA GLN A 232 0.61 -20.65 9.24
C GLN A 232 -0.45 -21.75 9.23
N ALA A 233 -1.16 -21.94 8.12
CA ALA A 233 -2.04 -23.09 7.92
C ALA A 233 -1.25 -24.41 7.95
N ARG A 234 -0.09 -24.48 7.27
CA ARG A 234 0.81 -25.65 7.32
C ARG A 234 1.31 -25.93 8.73
N LYS A 235 1.67 -24.89 9.48
CA LYS A 235 2.08 -25.04 10.88
C LYS A 235 0.94 -25.59 11.75
N ARG A 236 -0.24 -24.95 11.74
CA ARG A 236 -1.44 -25.41 12.47
C ARG A 236 -1.81 -26.85 12.14
N TYR A 237 -1.66 -27.24 10.88
CA TYR A 237 -1.85 -28.62 10.43
C TYR A 237 -0.88 -29.60 11.12
N VAL A 238 0.43 -29.34 11.07
CA VAL A 238 1.45 -30.21 11.69
C VAL A 238 1.31 -30.23 13.21
N ASP A 239 1.04 -29.09 13.84
CA ASP A 239 0.74 -28.98 15.27
C ASP A 239 -0.45 -29.91 15.63
N SER A 240 -1.52 -29.95 14.82
CA SER A 240 -2.67 -30.83 15.06
C SER A 240 -2.35 -32.33 14.90
N LEU A 241 -1.42 -32.72 14.02
CA LEU A 241 -0.94 -34.11 13.90
C LEU A 241 -0.17 -34.54 15.15
N LEU A 242 0.70 -33.65 15.67
CA LEU A 242 1.47 -33.85 16.89
C LEU A 242 0.57 -33.99 18.12
N GLU A 243 -0.44 -33.13 18.25
CA GLU A 243 -1.43 -33.19 19.33
C GLU A 243 -2.30 -34.46 19.27
N ALA A 244 -2.67 -34.91 18.08
CA ALA A 244 -3.44 -36.14 17.89
C ALA A 244 -2.62 -37.41 18.21
N SER A 245 -1.30 -37.40 17.98
CA SER A 245 -0.41 -38.56 18.11
C SER A 245 0.86 -38.27 18.92
N PRO A 246 0.78 -37.84 20.20
CA PRO A 246 1.89 -37.29 20.98
C PRO A 246 2.96 -38.32 21.43
N LYS A 247 2.87 -39.56 20.96
CA LYS A 247 3.83 -40.65 21.19
C LYS A 247 4.35 -41.29 19.90
N ALA A 248 3.89 -40.81 18.74
CA ALA A 248 4.35 -41.33 17.45
C ALA A 248 5.66 -40.64 17.07
N MET A 249 6.67 -41.44 16.72
CA MET A 249 7.94 -40.94 16.19
C MET A 249 7.90 -40.73 14.67
N GLU A 250 6.93 -41.36 14.01
CA GLU A 250 6.64 -41.28 12.58
C GLU A 250 5.17 -40.87 12.44
N LEU A 251 4.92 -39.73 11.79
CA LEU A 251 3.59 -39.15 11.62
C LEU A 251 3.22 -39.18 10.13
N PRO A 252 2.23 -40.00 9.71
CA PRO A 252 1.82 -40.07 8.32
C PRO A 252 1.12 -38.78 7.89
N ASP A 253 1.66 -38.14 6.86
CA ASP A 253 1.19 -36.87 6.31
C ASP A 253 0.65 -37.06 4.86
N PRO A 254 -0.67 -37.05 4.65
CA PRO A 254 -1.26 -37.13 3.31
C PRO A 254 -0.99 -35.91 2.42
N CYS A 255 -0.56 -34.79 3.00
CA CYS A 255 -0.22 -33.57 2.28
C CYS A 255 1.24 -33.52 1.79
N LEU A 256 2.02 -34.59 1.98
CA LEU A 256 3.37 -34.75 1.44
C LEU A 256 3.42 -35.90 0.41
N PRO A 257 4.25 -35.80 -0.64
CA PRO A 257 4.46 -36.87 -1.61
C PRO A 257 4.90 -38.20 -0.98
N SER A 258 4.59 -39.31 -1.65
CA SER A 258 4.84 -40.65 -1.10
C SER A 258 6.33 -40.93 -0.90
N GLY A 259 6.72 -41.38 0.30
CA GLY A 259 8.11 -41.73 0.63
C GLY A 259 9.03 -40.54 0.94
N LEU A 260 8.48 -39.34 1.14
CA LEU A 260 9.21 -38.17 1.63
C LEU A 260 9.25 -38.15 3.17
N ASN A 261 10.46 -38.12 3.76
CA ASN A 261 10.64 -37.92 5.19
C ASN A 261 11.21 -36.52 5.50
N ILE A 262 10.54 -35.77 6.37
CA ILE A 262 10.95 -34.40 6.78
C ILE A 262 10.74 -34.18 8.28
N THR A 263 11.47 -33.22 8.85
CA THR A 263 11.26 -32.74 10.22
C THR A 263 9.86 -32.15 10.39
N THR A 264 9.38 -32.04 11.63
CA THR A 264 8.13 -31.32 11.95
C THR A 264 8.19 -29.83 11.57
N THR A 265 9.38 -29.25 11.42
CA THR A 265 9.60 -27.89 10.93
C THR A 265 9.57 -27.77 9.40
N GLY A 266 9.48 -28.88 8.67
CA GLY A 266 9.36 -28.91 7.21
C GLY A 266 10.67 -29.01 6.43
N HIS A 267 11.78 -29.37 7.09
CA HIS A 267 13.10 -29.50 6.45
C HIS A 267 13.44 -30.97 6.17
N PRO A 268 14.25 -31.28 5.14
CA PRO A 268 14.80 -32.63 4.95
C PRO A 268 15.53 -33.10 6.21
N ILE A 269 15.39 -34.38 6.55
CA ILE A 269 16.09 -34.97 7.71
C ILE A 269 17.59 -35.04 7.41
N GLU A 270 18.41 -34.47 8.29
CA GLU A 270 19.87 -34.54 8.21
C GLU A 270 20.39 -35.83 8.86
N LEU A 271 21.41 -36.45 8.26
CA LEU A 271 22.01 -37.68 8.78
C LEU A 271 22.62 -37.45 10.18
N GLY A 272 22.19 -38.24 11.16
CA GLY A 272 22.58 -38.11 12.56
C GLY A 272 21.81 -37.04 13.35
N SER A 273 20.76 -36.43 12.80
CA SER A 273 19.83 -35.59 13.57
C SER A 273 19.05 -36.42 14.59
N ASP A 274 18.37 -35.78 15.55
CA ASP A 274 17.56 -36.53 16.52
C ASP A 274 16.33 -37.19 15.86
N GLU A 275 15.85 -36.71 14.72
CA GLU A 275 14.85 -37.37 13.87
C GLU A 275 15.40 -38.63 13.21
N ASP A 276 16.56 -38.56 12.55
CA ASP A 276 17.26 -39.72 11.93
C ASP A 276 17.59 -40.81 12.96
N LEU A 277 17.96 -40.40 14.18
CA LEU A 277 18.23 -41.27 15.31
C LEU A 277 16.96 -41.78 16.02
N GLY A 278 15.76 -41.42 15.56
CA GLY A 278 14.48 -41.89 16.12
C GLY A 278 14.18 -41.38 17.53
N LYS A 279 14.73 -40.21 17.91
CA LYS A 279 14.51 -39.55 19.21
C LYS A 279 13.57 -38.35 19.13
N ALA A 280 13.41 -37.75 17.95
CA ALA A 280 12.45 -36.69 17.66
C ALA A 280 11.41 -37.17 16.63
N PRO A 281 10.15 -36.70 16.70
CA PRO A 281 9.12 -37.07 15.73
C PRO A 281 9.39 -36.45 14.35
N HIS A 282 9.05 -37.17 13.29
CA HIS A 282 9.17 -36.71 11.91
C HIS A 282 7.90 -37.02 11.09
N LEU A 283 7.74 -36.35 9.95
CA LEU A 283 6.63 -36.53 9.03
C LEU A 283 7.03 -37.50 7.91
N LEU A 284 6.17 -38.48 7.63
CA LEU A 284 6.28 -39.42 6.50
C LEU A 284 5.17 -39.14 5.49
N GLY A 285 5.52 -38.73 4.28
CA GLY A 285 4.57 -38.47 3.21
C GLY A 285 3.94 -39.73 2.63
N THR A 286 2.61 -39.73 2.49
CA THR A 286 1.85 -40.88 1.98
C THR A 286 1.37 -40.69 0.53
N GLY A 287 1.26 -39.46 0.03
CA GLY A 287 0.77 -39.15 -1.32
C GLY A 287 -0.76 -39.20 -1.50
N ASP A 288 -1.52 -39.28 -0.41
CA ASP A 288 -3.00 -39.30 -0.41
C ASP A 288 -3.59 -37.87 -0.47
N PHE A 289 -3.59 -37.27 -1.65
CA PHE A 289 -4.14 -35.92 -1.85
C PHE A 289 -5.63 -35.77 -1.44
N PRO A 290 -6.54 -36.72 -1.73
CA PRO A 290 -7.91 -36.69 -1.17
C PRO A 290 -7.96 -36.70 0.36
N GLY A 291 -7.07 -37.47 1.01
CA GLY A 291 -6.84 -37.42 2.45
C GLY A 291 -6.38 -36.04 2.92
N CYS A 292 -5.46 -35.39 2.19
CA CYS A 292 -4.99 -34.04 2.49
C CYS A 292 -6.11 -32.99 2.43
N MET A 293 -6.97 -33.03 1.39
CA MET A 293 -8.14 -32.14 1.31
C MET A 293 -9.07 -32.34 2.50
N SER A 294 -9.31 -33.59 2.88
CA SER A 294 -10.16 -33.93 4.03
C SER A 294 -9.55 -33.48 5.37
N ALA A 295 -8.23 -33.58 5.52
CA ALA A 295 -7.51 -33.26 6.75
C ALA A 295 -7.23 -31.75 6.92
N THR A 296 -7.21 -30.98 5.82
CA THR A 296 -7.05 -29.51 5.86
C THR A 296 -8.37 -28.75 5.94
N LEU A 297 -9.51 -29.38 5.64
CA LEU A 297 -10.84 -28.77 5.72
C LEU A 297 -11.19 -28.21 7.13
N PRO A 298 -10.90 -28.88 8.26
CA PRO A 298 -11.19 -28.35 9.59
C PRO A 298 -10.42 -27.07 9.94
N LEU A 299 -9.28 -26.81 9.29
CA LEU A 299 -8.47 -25.61 9.54
C LEU A 299 -9.17 -24.31 9.10
N LEU A 300 -10.25 -24.39 8.32
CA LEU A 300 -11.14 -23.28 7.99
C LEU A 300 -12.01 -22.82 9.18
N GLU A 301 -12.17 -23.66 10.21
CA GLU A 301 -12.90 -23.34 11.46
C GLU A 301 -14.32 -22.81 11.21
N LYS A 302 -15.03 -23.42 10.23
CA LYS A 302 -16.39 -23.04 9.81
C LYS A 302 -17.48 -23.40 10.83
N ASP A 303 -17.14 -24.19 11.84
CA ASP A 303 -18.00 -24.59 12.96
C ASP A 303 -18.00 -23.57 14.11
N LYS A 304 -17.14 -22.53 14.04
CA LYS A 304 -17.15 -21.43 15.00
C LYS A 304 -18.48 -20.66 14.95
N PRO A 305 -18.98 -20.16 16.11
CA PRO A 305 -20.23 -19.40 16.15
C PRO A 305 -20.22 -18.23 15.17
N CYS A 306 -21.30 -18.10 14.40
CA CYS A 306 -21.56 -16.99 13.49
C CYS A 306 -22.71 -16.15 14.07
N PRO A 307 -22.44 -15.00 14.74
CA PRO A 307 -23.48 -14.18 15.35
C PRO A 307 -24.30 -13.38 14.33
N ASP A 308 -23.71 -13.09 13.17
CA ASP A 308 -24.33 -12.36 12.05
C ASP A 308 -24.07 -13.12 10.75
N GLU A 309 -25.13 -13.64 10.12
CA GLU A 309 -25.04 -14.51 8.95
C GLU A 309 -25.10 -13.69 7.64
N PRO A 310 -24.30 -14.05 6.61
CA PRO A 310 -23.47 -15.25 6.52
C PRO A 310 -22.03 -15.04 7.03
N CYS A 311 -21.39 -16.13 7.47
CA CYS A 311 -19.96 -16.18 7.77
C CYS A 311 -19.22 -17.11 6.79
N LEU A 312 -17.96 -16.80 6.51
CA LEU A 312 -17.09 -17.62 5.65
C LEU A 312 -16.18 -18.54 6.49
N ILE A 313 -15.03 -18.03 6.90
CA ILE A 313 -13.93 -18.74 7.58
C ILE A 313 -13.85 -18.19 9.01
N ASN A 314 -13.50 -19.04 9.99
CA ASN A 314 -13.28 -18.65 11.39
C ASN A 314 -14.49 -17.95 12.07
N GLY A 315 -15.72 -18.21 11.62
CA GLY A 315 -16.93 -17.53 12.11
C GLY A 315 -16.99 -16.03 11.82
N VAL A 316 -16.20 -15.55 10.84
CA VAL A 316 -16.16 -14.13 10.46
C VAL A 316 -17.30 -13.81 9.48
N HIS A 317 -18.15 -12.85 9.87
CA HIS A 317 -19.23 -12.29 9.06
C HIS A 317 -18.70 -11.63 7.77
N VAL A 318 -19.41 -11.82 6.66
CA VAL A 318 -19.16 -11.20 5.35
C VAL A 318 -20.51 -10.93 4.66
N PRO A 319 -20.74 -9.77 4.01
CA PRO A 319 -21.93 -9.54 3.18
C PRO A 319 -22.10 -10.63 2.12
N ALA A 320 -23.34 -10.93 1.72
CA ALA A 320 -23.56 -12.03 0.77
C ALA A 320 -22.86 -11.75 -0.57
N ILE A 321 -21.99 -12.68 -0.99
CA ILE A 321 -21.25 -12.58 -2.25
C ILE A 321 -22.12 -13.09 -3.39
N ASP A 322 -22.34 -12.24 -4.38
CA ASP A 322 -23.09 -12.57 -5.60
C ASP A 322 -22.09 -12.87 -6.73
N PHE A 323 -21.69 -14.13 -6.90
CA PHE A 323 -20.67 -14.54 -7.88
C PHE A 323 -21.08 -14.37 -9.35
N ASP A 324 -22.34 -14.00 -9.63
CA ASP A 324 -22.78 -13.64 -10.98
C ASP A 324 -22.34 -12.20 -11.35
N VAL A 325 -21.92 -11.41 -10.36
CA VAL A 325 -21.57 -9.97 -10.47
C VAL A 325 -20.23 -9.64 -9.80
N ASN A 326 -19.89 -10.31 -8.70
CA ASN A 326 -18.65 -10.14 -7.94
C ASN A 326 -17.57 -11.08 -8.48
N HIS A 327 -16.79 -10.60 -9.46
CA HIS A 327 -15.63 -11.29 -10.01
C HIS A 327 -14.39 -11.02 -9.15
N PHE A 328 -13.67 -12.06 -8.71
CA PHE A 328 -12.51 -11.93 -7.82
C PHE A 328 -11.18 -12.15 -8.52
N VAL A 329 -10.22 -11.29 -8.21
CA VAL A 329 -8.82 -11.42 -8.63
C VAL A 329 -7.97 -11.89 -7.45
N GLY A 330 -7.36 -13.06 -7.58
CA GLY A 330 -6.50 -13.70 -6.58
C GLY A 330 -5.02 -13.47 -6.82
N VAL A 331 -4.28 -12.99 -5.83
CA VAL A 331 -2.82 -12.73 -5.92
C VAL A 331 -2.01 -13.60 -4.96
N SER A 332 -0.68 -13.44 -4.95
CA SER A 332 0.23 -14.18 -4.08
C SER A 332 0.08 -15.70 -4.23
N GLU A 333 -0.17 -16.46 -3.15
CA GLU A 333 -0.22 -17.93 -3.19
C GLU A 333 -1.35 -18.48 -4.08
N TYR A 334 -2.41 -17.68 -4.34
CA TYR A 334 -3.43 -18.01 -5.34
C TYR A 334 -2.85 -18.18 -6.74
N TRP A 335 -1.87 -17.35 -7.11
CA TRP A 335 -1.14 -17.48 -8.38
C TRP A 335 0.02 -18.47 -8.30
N HIS A 336 0.87 -18.38 -7.26
CA HIS A 336 2.07 -19.21 -7.16
C HIS A 336 1.72 -20.71 -7.19
N THR A 337 0.71 -21.12 -6.43
CA THR A 337 0.33 -22.54 -6.33
C THR A 337 -0.35 -23.04 -7.61
N THR A 338 -1.14 -22.20 -8.30
CA THR A 338 -1.88 -22.61 -9.51
C THR A 338 -1.04 -22.58 -10.77
N HIS A 339 -0.21 -21.54 -10.96
CA HIS A 339 0.47 -21.28 -12.22
C HIS A 339 1.99 -21.55 -12.21
N GLU A 340 2.70 -21.37 -11.08
CA GLU A 340 4.17 -21.47 -11.11
C GLU A 340 4.69 -22.90 -11.27
N ILE A 341 3.86 -23.91 -10.92
CA ILE A 341 4.22 -25.33 -10.91
C ILE A 341 3.48 -26.12 -12.02
N PHE A 342 2.21 -25.80 -12.27
CA PHE A 342 1.32 -26.61 -13.12
C PHE A 342 0.98 -25.99 -14.49
N GLU A 343 1.31 -24.72 -14.72
CA GLU A 343 1.06 -24.00 -15.98
C GLU A 343 2.37 -23.70 -16.71
N MET A 344 3.06 -24.77 -17.15
CA MET A 344 4.19 -24.61 -18.05
C MET A 344 3.76 -23.97 -19.38
N SER A 345 4.18 -22.71 -19.59
CA SER A 345 4.24 -21.99 -20.87
C SER A 345 2.99 -21.23 -21.38
N HIS A 346 1.92 -21.08 -20.61
CA HIS A 346 0.83 -20.15 -20.95
C HIS A 346 0.63 -19.12 -19.83
N LYS A 347 0.72 -17.83 -20.15
CA LYS A 347 0.67 -16.74 -19.16
C LYS A 347 -0.75 -16.32 -18.77
N ASP A 348 -1.74 -16.73 -19.56
CA ASP A 348 -3.03 -16.05 -19.66
C ASP A 348 -4.21 -17.06 -19.67
N LYS A 349 -4.03 -18.24 -19.07
CA LYS A 349 -5.11 -19.24 -18.99
C LYS A 349 -5.88 -19.06 -17.69
N ALA A 350 -7.21 -18.95 -17.79
CA ALA A 350 -8.07 -18.88 -16.61
C ALA A 350 -7.96 -20.14 -15.74
N TYR A 351 -8.18 -19.98 -14.43
CA TYR A 351 -8.16 -21.07 -13.46
C TYR A 351 -9.33 -22.04 -13.70
N ASP A 352 -9.03 -23.20 -14.26
CA ASP A 352 -9.98 -24.32 -14.34
C ASP A 352 -9.74 -25.30 -13.19
N PHE A 353 -10.67 -25.33 -12.23
CA PHE A 353 -10.62 -26.22 -11.07
C PHE A 353 -10.45 -27.69 -11.46
N HIS A 354 -11.11 -28.17 -12.52
CA HIS A 354 -11.06 -29.57 -12.91
C HIS A 354 -9.67 -29.96 -13.45
N THR A 355 -9.12 -29.18 -14.38
CA THR A 355 -7.74 -29.40 -14.88
C THR A 355 -6.71 -29.24 -13.75
N TYR A 356 -6.87 -28.24 -12.89
CA TYR A 356 -5.96 -27.99 -11.77
C TYR A 356 -5.97 -29.16 -10.77
N GLN A 357 -7.13 -29.56 -10.26
CA GLN A 357 -7.26 -30.67 -9.32
C GLN A 357 -6.68 -31.98 -9.90
N LYS A 358 -6.92 -32.25 -11.19
CA LYS A 358 -6.35 -33.41 -11.87
C LYS A 358 -4.81 -33.38 -11.88
N ARG A 359 -4.19 -32.25 -12.27
CA ARG A 359 -2.72 -32.12 -12.30
C ARG A 359 -2.11 -32.24 -10.90
N VAL A 360 -2.75 -31.66 -9.89
CA VAL A 360 -2.30 -31.76 -8.49
C VAL A 360 -2.36 -33.22 -8.01
N LEU A 361 -3.44 -33.95 -8.30
CA LEU A 361 -3.55 -35.37 -7.97
C LEU A 361 -2.47 -36.21 -8.69
N GLU A 362 -2.27 -35.98 -9.99
CA GLU A 362 -1.24 -36.65 -10.80
C GLU A 362 0.20 -36.36 -10.31
N PHE A 363 0.44 -35.22 -9.67
CA PHE A 363 1.72 -34.89 -9.04
C PHE A 363 1.87 -35.50 -7.64
N CYS A 364 0.90 -35.26 -6.75
CA CYS A 364 0.99 -35.62 -5.34
C CYS A 364 0.96 -37.13 -5.07
N SER A 365 0.38 -37.92 -5.97
CA SER A 365 0.41 -39.38 -5.92
C SER A 365 1.70 -40.02 -6.49
N GLN A 366 2.71 -39.23 -6.85
CA GLN A 366 4.03 -39.75 -7.25
C GLN A 366 4.93 -40.05 -6.05
N ASP A 367 5.85 -41.00 -6.26
CA ASP A 367 6.96 -41.26 -5.34
C ASP A 367 7.96 -40.10 -5.35
N TRP A 368 8.43 -39.71 -4.18
CA TRP A 368 9.34 -38.57 -4.02
C TRP A 368 10.64 -38.67 -4.84
N ASN A 369 11.13 -39.88 -5.13
CA ASN A 369 12.32 -40.05 -5.97
C ASN A 369 12.05 -39.67 -7.43
N LYS A 370 10.87 -40.00 -7.96
CA LYS A 370 10.45 -39.56 -9.30
C LYS A 370 10.24 -38.05 -9.37
N ILE A 371 9.75 -37.43 -8.29
CA ILE A 371 9.62 -35.97 -8.20
C ILE A 371 11.01 -35.32 -8.22
N LYS A 372 11.97 -35.81 -7.42
CA LYS A 372 13.38 -35.32 -7.46
C LYS A 372 14.02 -35.48 -8.84
N GLU A 373 13.75 -36.58 -9.56
CA GLU A 373 14.20 -36.77 -10.95
C GLU A 373 13.56 -35.74 -11.88
N GLY A 374 12.23 -35.59 -11.85
CA GLY A 374 11.52 -34.61 -12.69
C GLY A 374 11.87 -33.14 -12.38
N VAL A 375 12.25 -32.79 -11.15
CA VAL A 375 12.76 -31.46 -10.79
C VAL A 375 14.12 -31.22 -11.46
N LYS A 376 15.02 -32.21 -11.44
CA LYS A 376 16.34 -32.16 -12.10
C LYS A 376 16.24 -32.10 -13.63
N ASP A 377 15.29 -32.83 -14.19
CA ASP A 377 14.99 -32.83 -15.63
C ASP A 377 14.15 -31.61 -16.07
N HIS A 378 13.75 -30.75 -15.13
CA HIS A 378 12.91 -29.58 -15.34
C HIS A 378 11.53 -29.88 -15.96
N THR A 379 10.95 -31.04 -15.64
CA THR A 379 9.63 -31.52 -16.08
C THR A 379 8.48 -30.57 -15.71
N TRP A 380 8.64 -29.78 -14.64
CA TRP A 380 7.69 -28.74 -14.21
C TRP A 380 8.24 -27.30 -14.40
N GLY A 381 9.34 -27.18 -15.15
CA GLY A 381 9.96 -25.91 -15.51
C GLY A 381 11.13 -25.52 -14.61
N LYS A 382 11.97 -24.61 -15.12
CA LYS A 382 13.28 -24.25 -14.54
C LYS A 382 13.22 -23.49 -13.20
N LYS A 383 12.03 -23.21 -12.68
CA LYS A 383 11.80 -22.49 -11.42
C LYS A 383 11.40 -23.40 -10.27
N VAL A 384 10.88 -24.59 -10.55
CA VAL A 384 10.45 -25.53 -9.53
C VAL A 384 11.71 -26.19 -8.96
N ASP A 385 11.97 -25.97 -7.67
CA ASP A 385 13.03 -26.61 -6.92
C ASP A 385 12.48 -27.67 -5.94
N GLU A 386 13.37 -28.38 -5.24
CA GLU A 386 12.97 -29.44 -4.31
C GLU A 386 12.10 -28.91 -3.15
N ASN A 387 12.33 -27.67 -2.68
CA ASN A 387 11.51 -27.05 -1.63
C ASN A 387 10.08 -26.73 -2.14
N THR A 388 9.97 -26.18 -3.34
CA THR A 388 8.70 -25.90 -4.01
C THR A 388 7.90 -27.19 -4.23
N ALA A 389 8.58 -28.26 -4.66
CA ALA A 389 7.99 -29.58 -4.88
C ALA A 389 7.56 -30.30 -3.58
N LEU A 390 8.21 -30.01 -2.44
CA LEU A 390 7.84 -30.50 -1.11
C LEU A 390 6.55 -29.85 -0.61
N GLU A 391 6.41 -28.53 -0.75
CA GLU A 391 5.29 -27.78 -0.17
C GLU A 391 3.98 -27.88 -0.98
N VAL A 392 4.07 -28.09 -2.30
CA VAL A 392 2.94 -27.87 -3.23
C VAL A 392 1.67 -28.65 -2.88
N CYS A 393 1.78 -29.90 -2.41
CA CYS A 393 0.60 -30.72 -2.14
C CYS A 393 -0.24 -30.17 -0.99
N PHE A 394 0.40 -29.68 0.08
CA PHE A 394 -0.31 -28.93 1.12
C PHE A 394 -0.88 -27.61 0.57
N LYS A 395 -0.07 -26.82 -0.14
CA LYS A 395 -0.50 -25.50 -0.66
C LYS A 395 -1.71 -25.61 -1.56
N ALA A 396 -1.72 -26.59 -2.46
CA ALA A 396 -2.81 -26.83 -3.40
C ALA A 396 -4.10 -27.26 -2.69
N SER A 397 -3.98 -28.14 -1.69
CA SER A 397 -5.11 -28.54 -0.84
C SER A 397 -5.68 -27.35 -0.05
N TRP A 398 -4.81 -26.52 0.54
CA TRP A 398 -5.22 -25.34 1.28
C TRP A 398 -5.91 -24.31 0.40
N LEU A 399 -5.35 -24.02 -0.79
CA LEU A 399 -5.95 -23.13 -1.78
C LEU A 399 -7.34 -23.60 -2.18
N ILE A 400 -7.51 -24.88 -2.54
CA ILE A 400 -8.81 -25.45 -2.93
C ILE A 400 -9.83 -25.30 -1.81
N ASN A 401 -9.45 -25.64 -0.58
CA ASN A 401 -10.34 -25.55 0.58
C ASN A 401 -10.69 -24.09 0.92
N VAL A 402 -9.73 -23.15 0.93
CA VAL A 402 -10.03 -21.73 1.18
C VAL A 402 -10.93 -21.15 0.10
N LEU A 403 -10.64 -21.42 -1.17
CA LEU A 403 -11.35 -20.83 -2.32
C LEU A 403 -12.78 -21.36 -2.46
N HIS A 404 -12.94 -22.70 -2.48
CA HIS A 404 -14.23 -23.33 -2.79
C HIS A 404 -15.04 -23.68 -1.54
N GLU A 405 -14.41 -24.18 -0.47
CA GLU A 405 -15.13 -24.56 0.76
C GLU A 405 -15.21 -23.41 1.78
N GLY A 406 -14.22 -22.50 1.79
CA GLY A 406 -14.16 -21.34 2.68
C GLY A 406 -14.98 -20.16 2.15
N ILE A 407 -14.53 -19.59 1.02
CA ILE A 407 -15.14 -18.41 0.38
C ILE A 407 -16.39 -18.76 -0.42
N GLY A 408 -16.48 -19.99 -0.95
CA GLY A 408 -17.65 -20.45 -1.70
C GLY A 408 -17.62 -20.14 -3.20
N VAL A 409 -16.44 -19.85 -3.77
CA VAL A 409 -16.28 -19.59 -5.21
C VAL A 409 -16.78 -20.81 -6.02
N PRO A 410 -17.72 -20.64 -6.97
CA PRO A 410 -18.27 -21.76 -7.74
C PRO A 410 -17.22 -22.54 -8.53
N ARG A 411 -17.35 -23.87 -8.57
CA ARG A 411 -16.53 -24.73 -9.43
C ARG A 411 -17.04 -24.69 -10.87
N VAL A 412 -16.55 -23.72 -11.64
CA VAL A 412 -16.89 -23.54 -13.06
C VAL A 412 -16.76 -24.87 -13.82
N GLY A 413 -17.81 -25.25 -14.56
CA GLY A 413 -17.88 -26.51 -15.32
C GLY A 413 -18.34 -27.75 -14.53
N ILE A 414 -18.45 -27.67 -13.20
CA ILE A 414 -18.99 -28.75 -12.35
C ILE A 414 -20.28 -28.31 -11.65
N GLU A 415 -20.29 -27.09 -11.12
CA GLU A 415 -21.41 -26.53 -10.38
C GLU A 415 -22.17 -25.52 -11.24
N PRO A 416 -23.52 -25.53 -11.24
CA PRO A 416 -24.30 -24.52 -11.93
C PRO A 416 -24.18 -23.18 -11.18
N ILE A 417 -23.69 -22.16 -11.89
CA ILE A 417 -23.84 -20.76 -11.50
C ILE A 417 -25.34 -20.47 -11.32
N LYS A 418 -25.73 -19.70 -10.30
CA LYS A 418 -27.14 -19.54 -9.89
C LYS A 418 -27.91 -18.46 -10.69
N GLY A 419 -27.46 -18.15 -11.90
CA GLY A 419 -28.18 -17.37 -12.90
C GLY A 419 -28.71 -18.27 -14.03
N GLY A 420 -30.02 -18.29 -14.24
CA GLY A 420 -30.69 -19.25 -15.13
C GLY A 420 -30.56 -19.00 -16.63
N HIS A 421 -29.35 -19.12 -17.20
CA HIS A 421 -29.14 -19.15 -18.65
C HIS A 421 -28.27 -20.32 -19.11
N ASN A 422 -28.70 -20.99 -20.19
CA ASN A 422 -28.00 -22.10 -20.85
C ASN A 422 -26.77 -21.62 -21.67
N GLY A 423 -26.12 -20.56 -21.20
CA GLY A 423 -25.13 -19.76 -21.93
C GLY A 423 -23.69 -20.23 -21.76
N THR A 424 -23.43 -21.43 -21.23
CA THR A 424 -22.07 -21.91 -20.94
C THR A 424 -21.15 -21.96 -22.18
N LYS A 425 -21.71 -21.92 -23.40
CA LYS A 425 -20.95 -21.70 -24.64
C LYS A 425 -20.82 -20.23 -25.04
N GLU A 426 -21.91 -19.47 -25.00
CA GLU A 426 -21.93 -18.06 -25.43
C GLU A 426 -21.14 -17.14 -24.48
N VAL A 427 -21.15 -17.44 -23.17
CA VAL A 427 -20.30 -16.77 -22.17
C VAL A 427 -18.82 -17.10 -22.40
N LEU A 428 -18.46 -18.35 -22.74
CA LEU A 428 -17.08 -18.72 -23.08
C LEU A 428 -16.57 -18.10 -24.38
N ASP A 429 -17.46 -17.83 -25.34
CA ASP A 429 -17.08 -17.17 -26.60
C ASP A 429 -16.99 -15.64 -26.44
N HIS A 430 -17.78 -15.01 -25.56
CA HIS A 430 -17.60 -13.59 -25.19
C HIS A 430 -16.47 -13.33 -24.17
N ALA A 431 -16.15 -14.28 -23.28
CA ALA A 431 -15.08 -14.12 -22.29
C ALA A 431 -13.69 -13.90 -22.92
N LYS A 432 -13.47 -14.40 -24.14
CA LYS A 432 -12.23 -14.20 -24.91
C LYS A 432 -11.92 -12.74 -25.27
N GLU A 433 -12.92 -11.85 -25.25
CA GLU A 433 -12.73 -10.42 -25.51
C GLU A 433 -12.62 -9.56 -24.24
N LYS A 434 -13.00 -10.09 -23.06
CA LYS A 434 -13.06 -9.33 -21.80
C LYS A 434 -12.13 -9.81 -20.68
N GLY A 435 -11.55 -11.00 -20.77
CA GLY A 435 -10.38 -11.43 -19.97
C GLY A 435 -10.56 -11.69 -18.48
N PHE A 436 -11.63 -11.18 -17.83
CA PHE A 436 -11.88 -11.25 -16.37
C PHE A 436 -13.37 -11.50 -16.01
N LEU A 437 -14.09 -12.30 -16.81
CA LEU A 437 -15.51 -12.62 -16.57
C LEU A 437 -15.76 -13.90 -15.72
N ASP A 438 -14.71 -14.64 -15.36
CA ASP A 438 -14.86 -15.78 -14.46
C ASP A 438 -15.09 -15.29 -13.01
N PRO A 439 -15.83 -16.03 -12.15
CA PRO A 439 -16.02 -15.65 -10.74
C PRO A 439 -14.71 -15.51 -9.95
N PHE A 440 -13.65 -16.18 -10.41
CA PHE A 440 -12.31 -16.09 -9.85
C PHE A 440 -11.22 -16.25 -10.91
N GLN A 441 -10.21 -15.40 -10.85
CA GLN A 441 -9.01 -15.50 -11.65
C GLN A 441 -7.77 -15.20 -10.82
N ALA A 442 -6.83 -16.14 -10.77
CA ALA A 442 -5.52 -15.88 -10.20
C ALA A 442 -4.69 -15.01 -11.16
N VAL A 443 -3.97 -14.00 -10.65
CA VAL A 443 -2.98 -13.21 -11.41
C VAL A 443 -1.74 -12.91 -10.57
N ASN A 444 -0.59 -12.77 -11.24
CA ASN A 444 0.60 -12.11 -10.69
C ASN A 444 0.72 -10.68 -11.20
N LYS A 445 0.27 -10.46 -12.44
CA LYS A 445 0.41 -9.21 -13.17
C LYS A 445 -0.85 -8.88 -13.93
N ILE A 446 -1.12 -7.59 -14.05
CA ILE A 446 -2.11 -7.03 -14.98
C ILE A 446 -1.33 -6.10 -15.91
N GLY A 447 -1.33 -6.42 -17.21
CA GLY A 447 -0.32 -5.91 -18.13
C GLY A 447 1.10 -6.28 -17.67
N ASP A 448 2.01 -5.30 -17.67
CA ASP A 448 3.39 -5.49 -17.21
C ASP A 448 3.61 -5.28 -15.69
N VAL A 449 2.59 -4.80 -14.97
CA VAL A 449 2.70 -4.38 -13.56
C VAL A 449 2.29 -5.51 -12.62
N GLU A 450 3.08 -5.73 -11.56
CA GLU A 450 2.80 -6.69 -10.49
C GLU A 450 1.67 -6.17 -9.59
N VAL A 451 0.69 -7.02 -9.30
CA VAL A 451 -0.45 -6.65 -8.44
C VAL A 451 -0.01 -6.74 -6.99
N SER A 452 0.21 -5.59 -6.36
CA SER A 452 0.67 -5.49 -4.97
C SER A 452 -0.09 -4.38 -4.25
N TRP A 453 -0.46 -4.60 -2.99
CA TRP A 453 -1.08 -3.59 -2.14
C TRP A 453 -0.22 -2.31 -2.04
N THR A 454 1.10 -2.40 -2.22
CA THR A 454 2.01 -1.24 -2.25
C THR A 454 1.63 -0.23 -3.34
N LEU A 455 1.17 -0.71 -4.51
CA LEU A 455 0.66 0.15 -5.57
C LEU A 455 -0.58 0.92 -5.11
N GLY A 456 -1.54 0.25 -4.48
CA GLY A 456 -2.77 0.91 -4.01
C GLY A 456 -2.53 1.98 -2.96
N LYS A 457 -1.59 1.77 -2.05
CA LYS A 457 -1.12 2.81 -1.11
C LYS A 457 -0.52 4.02 -1.85
N MET A 458 0.26 3.79 -2.91
CA MET A 458 0.83 4.89 -3.71
C MET A 458 -0.17 5.58 -4.64
N VAL A 459 -1.14 4.86 -5.22
CA VAL A 459 -2.25 5.45 -5.97
C VAL A 459 -3.04 6.39 -5.05
N LEU A 460 -3.38 5.94 -3.85
CA LEU A 460 -4.06 6.75 -2.85
C LEU A 460 -3.23 7.97 -2.42
N TYR A 461 -1.91 7.81 -2.24
CA TYR A 461 -0.99 8.91 -1.92
C TYR A 461 -0.95 9.96 -3.05
N ALA A 462 -0.64 9.55 -4.29
CA ALA A 462 -0.58 10.44 -5.44
C ALA A 462 -1.91 11.15 -5.71
N SER A 463 -3.02 10.45 -5.55
CA SER A 463 -4.37 11.00 -5.63
C SER A 463 -4.60 12.14 -4.61
N SER A 464 -4.04 12.03 -3.40
CA SER A 464 -4.11 13.10 -2.39
C SER A 464 -3.22 14.32 -2.69
N GLU A 465 -2.22 14.20 -3.56
CA GLU A 465 -1.43 15.33 -4.10
C GLU A 465 -2.16 16.11 -5.20
N VAL A 466 -3.33 15.66 -5.67
CA VAL A 466 -4.14 16.46 -6.62
C VAL A 466 -4.85 17.59 -5.87
N GLN A 467 -4.77 18.81 -6.42
CA GLN A 467 -5.41 20.00 -5.86
C GLN A 467 -6.92 19.80 -5.67
N ALA A 468 -7.41 20.01 -4.44
CA ALA A 468 -8.83 19.92 -4.13
C ALA A 468 -9.58 21.20 -4.54
N PRO A 469 -10.72 21.10 -5.25
CA PRO A 469 -11.72 22.16 -5.35
C PRO A 469 -12.21 22.63 -3.97
N PRO A 470 -12.72 23.87 -3.85
CA PRO A 470 -13.32 24.33 -2.61
C PRO A 470 -14.48 23.42 -2.15
N LYS A 471 -14.47 23.02 -0.88
CA LYS A 471 -15.42 22.11 -0.21
C LYS A 471 -15.20 20.61 -0.45
N GLU A 472 -14.25 20.19 -1.28
CA GLU A 472 -13.94 18.77 -1.44
C GLU A 472 -13.26 18.18 -0.20
N LEU A 473 -13.60 16.93 0.12
CA LEU A 473 -13.14 16.26 1.34
C LEU A 473 -11.74 15.64 1.17
N ALA A 474 -11.14 15.25 2.29
CA ALA A 474 -9.81 14.64 2.30
C ALA A 474 -9.80 13.24 1.66
N VAL A 475 -8.71 12.94 0.95
CA VAL A 475 -8.44 11.62 0.35
C VAL A 475 -7.85 10.68 1.41
N GLY A 476 -8.37 9.46 1.48
CA GLY A 476 -8.16 8.53 2.57
C GLY A 476 -9.33 7.57 2.74
N PHE A 477 -9.42 6.89 3.89
CA PHE A 477 -10.48 5.92 4.16
C PHE A 477 -10.80 5.82 5.66
N GLY A 478 -12.01 5.38 6.00
CA GLY A 478 -12.46 5.17 7.39
C GLY A 478 -13.87 4.58 7.45
N SER A 479 -14.49 4.66 8.63
CA SER A 479 -15.90 4.25 8.82
C SER A 479 -16.84 4.90 7.79
N ASN A 480 -17.80 4.13 7.28
CA ASN A 480 -18.78 4.60 6.29
C ASN A 480 -19.86 5.52 6.89
N VAL A 481 -19.46 6.74 7.21
CA VAL A 481 -20.34 7.83 7.70
C VAL A 481 -20.09 9.13 6.93
N PRO A 482 -21.08 10.05 6.83
CA PRO A 482 -20.91 11.30 6.10
C PRO A 482 -19.76 12.17 6.64
N GLY A 483 -18.91 12.67 5.74
CA GLY A 483 -17.83 13.61 6.05
C GLY A 483 -16.46 12.96 6.23
N ILE A 484 -15.79 13.30 7.35
CA ILE A 484 -14.50 12.75 7.78
C ILE A 484 -14.71 12.18 9.20
N PRO A 485 -14.74 10.86 9.38
CA PRO A 485 -14.90 10.24 10.70
C PRO A 485 -13.64 10.38 11.58
N SER A 486 -13.78 10.07 12.87
CA SER A 486 -12.67 10.12 13.84
C SER A 486 -11.58 9.07 13.60
N ASP A 487 -11.89 7.98 12.89
CA ASP A 487 -10.97 6.91 12.51
C ASP A 487 -10.33 7.12 11.11
N PHE A 488 -10.59 8.26 10.47
CA PHE A 488 -10.20 8.49 9.08
C PHE A 488 -8.67 8.48 8.89
N GLN A 489 -8.19 7.52 8.11
CA GLN A 489 -6.79 7.39 7.70
C GLN A 489 -6.55 8.22 6.44
N TYR A 490 -5.91 9.37 6.62
CA TYR A 490 -5.44 10.21 5.53
C TYR A 490 -4.40 9.50 4.66
N ALA A 491 -4.46 9.74 3.36
CA ALA A 491 -3.51 9.18 2.39
C ALA A 491 -2.04 9.59 2.63
N GLY A 492 -1.83 10.79 3.17
CA GLY A 492 -0.53 11.32 3.58
C GLY A 492 0.14 12.29 2.61
N GLY A 493 -0.34 12.38 1.36
CA GLY A 493 0.13 13.37 0.39
C GLY A 493 -0.41 14.77 0.71
N LYS A 494 0.32 15.78 0.25
CA LYS A 494 -0.08 17.19 0.32
C LYS A 494 0.17 17.81 -1.04
N TYR A 495 -0.83 18.50 -1.59
CA TYR A 495 -0.63 19.31 -2.79
C TYR A 495 0.40 20.41 -2.49
N VAL A 496 1.50 20.37 -3.24
CA VAL A 496 2.44 21.48 -3.39
C VAL A 496 2.28 21.94 -4.84
N LYS A 497 2.28 23.26 -5.06
CA LYS A 497 2.19 23.80 -6.41
C LYS A 497 3.53 23.64 -7.12
N ALA A 498 3.52 23.23 -8.39
CA ALA A 498 4.72 23.23 -9.21
C ALA A 498 5.33 24.64 -9.32
N ASP A 499 6.66 24.74 -9.25
CA ASP A 499 7.36 25.99 -9.53
C ASP A 499 7.52 26.13 -11.06
N PRO A 500 6.94 27.17 -11.70
CA PRO A 500 6.93 27.29 -13.15
C PRO A 500 8.29 27.65 -13.79
N TYR A 501 9.36 27.80 -13.02
CA TYR A 501 10.70 28.17 -13.50
C TYR A 501 11.74 27.04 -13.47
N ASP A 502 11.37 25.82 -13.05
CA ASP A 502 12.33 24.73 -12.78
C ASP A 502 12.47 23.70 -13.93
N ASP A 503 11.89 23.97 -15.11
CA ASP A 503 11.86 23.07 -16.29
C ASP A 503 12.57 23.68 -17.53
N ASP A 504 13.26 24.84 -17.39
CA ASP A 504 14.14 25.41 -18.42
C ASP A 504 15.60 24.92 -18.22
N ASP A 505 16.23 24.44 -19.29
CA ASP A 505 17.59 23.89 -19.32
C ASP A 505 18.66 25.03 -19.27
N ASP A 506 18.58 25.89 -18.25
CA ASP A 506 19.39 27.10 -18.17
C ASP A 506 20.84 26.79 -17.74
N TRP A 507 21.66 26.48 -18.76
CA TRP A 507 23.10 26.21 -18.66
C TRP A 507 23.89 27.31 -17.93
N HIS A 508 23.31 28.50 -17.78
CA HIS A 508 23.87 29.60 -17.01
C HIS A 508 24.04 29.24 -15.53
N ASP A 509 23.06 28.65 -14.87
CA ASP A 509 23.10 28.43 -13.41
C ASP A 509 24.02 27.25 -13.02
N LYS A 510 24.03 26.18 -13.83
CA LYS A 510 25.03 25.09 -13.73
C LYS A 510 26.49 25.57 -13.89
N LEU A 511 26.72 26.80 -14.36
CA LEU A 511 28.04 27.42 -14.49
C LEU A 511 28.46 28.20 -13.23
N PHE A 512 27.51 28.61 -12.38
CA PHE A 512 27.76 29.44 -11.20
C PHE A 512 27.45 28.77 -9.86
N GLU A 513 26.58 27.76 -9.81
CA GLU A 513 26.06 27.25 -8.54
C GLU A 513 26.93 26.17 -7.87
N ASP A 514 27.94 25.59 -8.56
CA ASP A 514 28.83 24.60 -7.94
C ASP A 514 30.33 25.00 -7.89
N SER A 515 30.87 24.89 -6.67
CA SER A 515 32.21 25.25 -6.18
C SER A 515 32.57 26.74 -6.03
N SER A 516 32.73 27.16 -4.77
CA SER A 516 33.25 28.47 -4.31
C SER A 516 34.69 28.81 -4.74
N ARG A 517 35.31 27.99 -5.60
CA ARG A 517 36.69 28.13 -6.08
C ARG A 517 36.80 28.53 -7.56
N ARG A 518 35.71 28.49 -8.33
CA ARG A 518 35.72 28.87 -9.76
C ARG A 518 35.69 30.38 -10.00
N ILE A 519 34.96 31.14 -9.19
CA ILE A 519 34.88 32.61 -9.32
C ILE A 519 36.28 33.28 -9.23
N PRO A 520 37.16 32.94 -8.26
CA PRO A 520 38.53 33.44 -8.25
C PRO A 520 39.33 33.02 -9.50
N GLY A 521 39.18 31.79 -9.97
CA GLY A 521 39.87 31.27 -11.15
C GLY A 521 39.50 31.99 -12.44
N LEU A 522 38.21 32.30 -12.64
CA LEU A 522 37.72 33.01 -13.82
C LEU A 522 38.11 34.49 -13.80
N VAL A 523 38.12 35.14 -12.62
CA VAL A 523 38.69 36.49 -12.43
C VAL A 523 40.20 36.51 -12.71
N ILE A 524 40.95 35.50 -12.26
CA ILE A 524 42.39 35.35 -12.56
C ILE A 524 42.62 35.15 -14.07
N LEU A 525 41.80 34.34 -14.75
CA LEU A 525 41.86 34.14 -16.20
C LEU A 525 41.65 35.46 -16.96
N ILE A 526 40.62 36.23 -16.58
CA ILE A 526 40.34 37.55 -17.15
C ILE A 526 41.51 38.51 -16.89
N LEU A 527 42.10 38.51 -15.69
CA LEU A 527 43.29 39.30 -15.37
C LEU A 527 44.50 38.92 -16.25
N ILE A 528 44.75 37.62 -16.46
CA ILE A 528 45.81 37.13 -17.34
C ILE A 528 45.57 37.60 -18.78
N VAL A 529 44.35 37.45 -19.30
CA VAL A 529 43.98 37.94 -20.65
C VAL A 529 44.17 39.45 -20.76
N CYS A 530 43.75 40.23 -19.76
CA CYS A 530 43.97 41.68 -19.69
C CYS A 530 45.48 42.03 -19.69
N VAL A 531 46.32 41.30 -18.97
CA VAL A 531 47.78 41.50 -18.94
C VAL A 531 48.43 41.11 -20.27
N VAL A 532 47.96 40.04 -20.93
CA VAL A 532 48.41 39.65 -22.27
C VAL A 532 48.03 40.72 -23.30
N LEU A 533 46.78 41.20 -23.30
CA LEU A 533 46.34 42.28 -24.18
C LEU A 533 47.09 43.60 -23.92
N PHE A 534 47.38 43.92 -22.65
CA PHE A 534 48.19 45.07 -22.27
C PHE A 534 49.67 44.95 -22.71
N THR A 535 50.23 43.74 -22.68
CA THR A 535 51.61 43.49 -23.14
C THR A 535 51.74 43.33 -24.66
N LEU A 536 50.65 43.02 -25.37
CA LEU A 536 50.56 43.09 -26.84
C LEU A 536 50.27 44.51 -27.35
N CYS A 537 49.63 45.37 -26.57
CA CYS A 537 49.49 46.79 -26.92
C CYS A 537 50.86 47.48 -26.96
N GLY A 538 51.19 48.14 -28.08
CA GLY A 538 52.47 48.82 -28.29
C GLY A 538 52.85 49.83 -27.20
N ARG A 539 54.17 50.04 -27.03
CA ARG A 539 54.78 50.74 -25.88
C ARG A 539 54.22 52.15 -25.65
N ASP A 540 53.77 52.82 -26.70
CA ASP A 540 53.25 54.20 -26.62
C ASP A 540 51.78 54.27 -26.17
N ARG A 541 50.96 53.24 -26.45
CA ARG A 541 49.57 53.18 -25.95
C ARG A 541 49.52 52.98 -24.43
N ARG A 542 50.45 52.19 -23.86
CA ARG A 542 50.55 51.97 -22.41
C ARG A 542 50.80 53.26 -21.63
N LYS A 543 51.68 54.14 -22.15
CA LYS A 543 51.98 55.45 -21.54
C LYS A 543 50.74 56.34 -21.49
N SER A 544 49.94 56.39 -22.56
CA SER A 544 48.72 57.21 -22.62
C SER A 544 47.63 56.72 -21.65
N PHE A 545 47.49 55.42 -21.46
CA PHE A 545 46.52 54.85 -20.51
C PHE A 545 46.92 55.13 -19.05
N LEU A 546 48.19 54.89 -18.71
CA LEU A 546 48.73 55.15 -17.36
C LEU A 546 48.56 56.63 -16.96
N HIS A 547 48.76 57.54 -17.91
CA HIS A 547 48.60 58.99 -17.70
C HIS A 547 47.14 59.43 -17.48
N ARG A 548 46.16 58.61 -17.89
CA ARG A 548 44.72 58.85 -17.71
C ARG A 548 44.18 58.34 -16.37
N VAL A 549 44.77 57.25 -15.86
CA VAL A 549 44.35 56.63 -14.59
C VAL A 549 45.00 57.32 -13.38
N LEU A 550 46.23 57.85 -13.51
CA LEU A 550 46.97 58.51 -12.42
C LEU A 550 46.66 60.01 -12.23
N ARG A 551 45.42 60.46 -12.48
CA ARG A 551 44.95 61.79 -12.07
C ARG A 551 43.60 61.75 -11.35
N PRO A 552 43.63 61.74 -10.02
CA PRO A 552 42.56 62.35 -9.23
C PRO A 552 43.08 63.41 -8.23
N PHE A 553 42.20 64.34 -7.88
CA PHE A 553 42.29 65.35 -6.79
C PHE A 553 43.22 66.58 -6.92
N THR A 554 42.69 67.67 -7.50
CA THR A 554 42.78 69.02 -6.88
C THR A 554 41.54 69.89 -7.17
N ARG A 555 40.61 69.89 -6.21
CA ARG A 555 39.76 71.00 -5.69
C ARG A 555 39.25 72.20 -6.55
N HIS A 556 37.94 72.42 -6.35
CA HIS A 556 37.20 73.68 -6.06
C HIS A 556 36.73 74.70 -7.13
N SER A 557 35.41 74.96 -7.02
CA SER A 557 34.76 76.28 -6.87
C SER A 557 34.44 77.17 -8.09
N ASN A 558 33.12 77.33 -8.32
CA ASN A 558 32.38 78.55 -8.69
C ASN A 558 33.10 79.75 -9.34
N SER A 559 32.60 80.18 -10.51
CA SER A 559 32.03 81.54 -10.66
C SER A 559 31.13 81.68 -11.90
N LEU A 560 30.24 82.68 -11.88
CA LEU A 560 29.38 83.06 -13.00
C LEU A 560 30.11 83.96 -14.02
N LYS A 561 29.74 83.88 -15.31
CA LYS A 561 29.30 85.05 -16.14
C LYS A 561 28.96 84.72 -17.62
N ARG A 562 27.65 84.69 -17.92
CA ARG A 562 26.94 85.59 -18.89
C ARG A 562 27.77 86.21 -20.05
N ARG A 563 27.42 85.90 -21.32
CA ARG A 563 26.68 86.78 -22.29
C ARG A 563 27.10 86.66 -23.79
N ARG A 564 26.10 86.51 -24.69
CA ARG A 564 26.09 86.76 -26.17
C ARG A 564 27.07 85.92 -27.04
N GLY A 565 26.76 85.55 -28.29
CA GLY A 565 25.52 85.69 -29.08
C GLY A 565 25.79 85.84 -30.60
N PHE A 566 24.93 85.25 -31.46
CA PHE A 566 24.97 85.22 -32.95
C PHE A 566 26.12 84.41 -33.61
N GLY A 567 25.92 83.68 -34.72
CA GLY A 567 24.65 83.28 -35.36
C GLY A 567 24.77 82.74 -36.80
N GLY A 568 24.07 81.62 -37.08
CA GLY A 568 23.38 81.30 -38.34
C GLY A 568 24.14 80.81 -39.59
N LYS A 569 23.64 79.68 -40.16
CA LYS A 569 23.75 79.10 -41.54
C LYS A 569 23.94 77.56 -41.44
N LEU A 570 23.47 76.69 -42.35
CA LEU A 570 22.87 76.79 -43.70
C LEU A 570 21.98 75.50 -43.93
N PHE A 571 21.00 75.53 -44.84
CA PHE A 571 20.20 74.46 -45.52
C PHE A 571 20.64 72.97 -45.38
N GLY A 572 19.81 71.92 -45.45
CA GLY A 572 18.42 71.75 -45.95
C GLY A 572 18.30 70.41 -46.74
N LEU A 573 17.07 69.93 -47.03
CA LEU A 573 16.72 68.67 -47.75
C LEU A 573 16.92 67.35 -46.96
N ALA A 574 16.18 66.25 -47.18
CA ALA A 574 14.81 66.00 -47.70
C ALA A 574 14.46 64.49 -47.52
N GLY A 575 13.17 64.10 -47.56
CA GLY A 575 12.74 62.72 -47.88
C GLY A 575 11.90 61.98 -46.83
N SER A 576 10.60 61.83 -47.11
CA SER A 576 9.59 61.00 -46.42
C SER A 576 9.20 59.79 -47.33
N PRO A 577 8.03 59.10 -47.26
CA PRO A 577 6.90 59.02 -46.30
C PRO A 577 6.87 57.62 -45.60
N SER A 578 5.80 57.00 -45.07
CA SER A 578 4.34 57.23 -44.87
C SER A 578 3.94 56.54 -43.54
N TYR A 579 2.69 56.33 -43.06
CA TYR A 579 1.28 56.50 -43.48
C TYR A 579 0.49 56.69 -42.16
N GLU A 580 -0.19 57.82 -41.90
CA GLU A 580 -1.64 58.04 -42.10
C GLU A 580 -2.59 57.04 -41.39
N ARG A 581 -3.32 57.49 -40.35
CA ARG A 581 -4.79 57.73 -40.39
C ARG A 581 -5.43 58.00 -38.99
N VAL A 582 -5.75 59.28 -38.78
CA VAL A 582 -7.02 59.88 -38.28
C VAL A 582 -7.71 59.35 -37.01
N LEU A 583 -7.95 60.29 -36.08
CA LEU A 583 -9.03 60.34 -35.10
C LEU A 583 -10.10 61.35 -35.54
N GLU A 584 -11.38 61.02 -35.34
CA GLU A 584 -12.59 61.87 -35.22
C GLU A 584 -13.68 60.90 -34.73
N GLY A 585 -14.67 61.19 -33.88
CA GLY A 585 -15.20 62.38 -33.19
C GLY A 585 -16.64 61.97 -32.79
N GLY A 586 -17.34 62.42 -31.75
CA GLY A 586 -17.21 63.49 -30.76
C GLY A 586 -18.63 63.74 -30.18
N GLU A 587 -18.73 64.40 -29.02
CA GLU A 587 -19.98 64.94 -28.40
C GLU A 587 -21.04 63.90 -27.95
N GLY A 588 -21.83 64.07 -26.88
CA GLY A 588 -21.98 65.06 -25.79
C GLY A 588 -23.09 64.53 -24.83
N ALA A 589 -23.51 65.15 -23.72
CA ALA A 589 -23.14 66.35 -22.97
C ALA A 589 -23.87 66.33 -21.58
N GLU A 590 -23.58 67.28 -20.67
CA GLU A 590 -24.41 67.67 -19.48
C GLU A 590 -24.58 66.60 -18.34
N GLU A 591 -24.78 66.89 -17.03
CA GLU A 591 -24.86 68.14 -16.23
C GLU A 591 -24.88 67.79 -14.70
N PHE A 592 -24.14 68.54 -13.85
CA PHE A 592 -24.39 68.99 -12.43
C PHE A 592 -24.85 67.99 -11.31
N GLU A 593 -24.72 68.21 -9.97
CA GLU A 593 -23.99 69.18 -9.11
C GLU A 593 -23.69 68.54 -7.70
N LEU A 594 -23.06 69.29 -6.79
CA LEU A 594 -22.59 68.88 -5.44
C LEU A 594 -23.59 69.14 -4.29
N GLY A 595 -23.35 68.55 -3.11
CA GLY A 595 -24.00 68.95 -1.85
C GLY A 595 -23.48 68.24 -0.59
N ASP A 596 -22.61 68.92 0.18
CA ASP A 596 -22.19 68.53 1.54
C ASP A 596 -23.15 69.11 2.61
N VAL A 597 -23.41 68.37 3.71
CA VAL A 597 -23.79 68.95 5.02
C VAL A 597 -23.33 68.03 6.19
N ASP A 598 -22.65 68.60 7.18
CA ASP A 598 -22.24 67.97 8.45
C ASP A 598 -23.38 67.77 9.47
N SER A 599 -23.14 66.95 10.51
CA SER A 599 -23.79 67.10 11.82
C SER A 599 -22.97 66.44 12.95
N ASP A 600 -22.74 67.18 14.03
CA ASP A 600 -21.89 66.83 15.17
C ASP A 600 -22.49 65.80 16.14
N ASN A 601 -21.63 65.20 16.97
CA ASN A 601 -21.74 65.35 18.44
C ASN A 601 -20.48 64.87 19.20
N GLU A 602 -20.14 65.59 20.25
CA GLU A 602 -19.01 65.33 21.16
C GLU A 602 -19.43 64.54 22.42
N HIS A 603 -18.48 63.86 23.09
CA HIS A 603 -18.07 64.15 24.48
C HIS A 603 -17.11 63.08 25.07
N SER A 604 -16.02 63.55 25.72
CA SER A 604 -15.51 63.26 27.09
C SER A 604 -15.67 61.84 27.71
N ASP A 605 -14.77 61.29 28.55
CA ASP A 605 -13.48 61.69 29.17
C ASP A 605 -12.87 60.44 29.89
N SER A 606 -11.70 60.36 30.58
CA SER A 606 -10.60 61.28 30.96
C SER A 606 -9.32 60.46 31.34
N SER A 607 -8.25 61.13 31.79
CA SER A 607 -7.06 60.62 32.53
C SER A 607 -6.06 59.75 31.73
N GLU A 608 -4.86 60.24 31.38
CA GLU A 608 -3.69 60.65 32.19
C GLU A 608 -2.85 59.49 32.78
N GLY A 609 -1.58 59.41 32.37
CA GLY A 609 -0.62 58.39 32.83
C GLY A 609 0.79 58.59 32.23
N SER A 610 1.56 59.49 32.82
CA SER A 610 2.79 60.06 32.20
C SER A 610 4.08 59.24 32.30
N ARG A 611 4.89 59.33 31.23
CA ARG A 611 6.38 59.48 31.17
C ARG A 611 7.37 58.29 31.18
N VAL A 612 8.10 58.25 30.04
CA VAL A 612 9.58 58.15 29.90
C VAL A 612 10.27 56.78 30.06
N GLY A 613 10.97 56.37 28.99
CA GLY A 613 11.97 55.28 29.02
C GLY A 613 12.56 54.95 27.65
N ARG A 614 13.48 55.77 27.12
CA ARG A 614 14.31 55.41 25.95
C ARG A 614 15.51 54.56 26.41
N THR A 615 15.60 53.30 25.99
CA THR A 615 16.88 52.61 25.74
C THR A 615 16.74 51.59 24.60
N SER A 616 17.87 51.33 23.95
CA SER A 616 18.01 50.43 22.80
C SER A 616 18.26 48.98 23.21
N GLY A 617 17.62 48.04 22.55
CA GLY A 617 17.96 46.62 22.61
C GLY A 617 17.40 45.85 21.42
N TRP A 618 18.27 45.21 20.64
CA TRP A 618 17.85 44.17 19.69
C TRP A 618 17.44 42.92 20.48
N ALA A 619 16.18 42.52 20.35
CA ALA A 619 15.73 41.17 20.68
C ALA A 619 14.51 40.80 19.82
N THR A 620 14.50 39.53 19.40
CA THR A 620 13.43 38.78 18.77
C THR A 620 12.01 39.03 19.29
N PRO A 621 10.97 39.05 18.43
CA PRO A 621 9.59 38.92 18.87
C PRO A 621 9.24 37.46 19.22
N GLN A 622 9.24 37.19 20.51
CA GLN A 622 8.24 36.34 21.19
C GLN A 622 7.13 37.25 21.76
N ILE A 623 5.92 36.82 22.07
CA ILE A 623 5.27 35.49 22.09
C ILE A 623 3.76 35.71 21.81
N LYS A 624 3.01 34.73 21.29
CA LYS A 624 1.64 34.49 21.80
C LYS A 624 1.12 33.08 21.55
N ALA A 625 1.12 32.30 22.63
CA ALA A 625 0.43 31.03 22.72
C ALA A 625 -1.09 31.23 22.69
N GLY A 626 -1.79 30.35 21.97
CA GLY A 626 -3.21 30.07 22.11
C GLY A 626 -3.35 28.61 22.54
N PHE A 627 -4.23 28.34 23.49
CA PHE A 627 -4.39 27.05 24.19
C PHE A 627 -4.50 25.83 23.25
N ASP A 628 -3.65 24.83 23.48
CA ASP A 628 -3.83 23.47 22.99
C ASP A 628 -5.00 22.77 23.70
N PRO A 629 -5.77 21.94 22.99
CA PRO A 629 -6.21 20.64 23.47
C PRO A 629 -5.28 19.56 22.90
N THR A 630 -4.49 18.93 23.76
CA THR A 630 -3.60 17.82 23.38
C THR A 630 -4.40 16.64 22.78
N PRO A 631 -3.97 16.03 21.66
CA PRO A 631 -4.54 14.76 21.21
C PRO A 631 -4.15 13.64 22.19
N PRO A 632 -5.03 12.65 22.43
CA PRO A 632 -4.77 11.61 23.42
C PRO A 632 -3.65 10.64 22.99
N SER A 633 -2.80 10.26 23.94
CA SER A 633 -1.76 9.25 23.76
C SER A 633 -2.35 7.87 23.49
N TYR A 634 -1.70 7.10 22.61
CA TYR A 634 -2.14 5.82 22.04
C TYR A 634 -2.11 4.60 23.01
N PHE A 635 -2.47 4.80 24.28
CA PHE A 635 -2.65 3.72 25.26
C PHE A 635 -3.71 4.12 26.30
N ASP A 636 -4.99 4.09 25.93
CA ASP A 636 -6.09 3.84 26.87
C ASP A 636 -7.35 3.36 26.11
N ASN A 637 -7.84 2.17 26.46
CA ASN A 637 -9.02 1.54 25.90
C ASN A 637 -10.08 1.39 27.01
N PRO A 638 -11.30 1.98 26.89
CA PRO A 638 -12.39 1.61 27.76
C PRO A 638 -12.99 0.27 27.30
N VAL A 639 -12.66 -0.81 28.02
CA VAL A 639 -13.28 -2.13 27.82
C VAL A 639 -14.76 -2.07 28.21
N THR A 640 -15.66 -2.15 27.24
CA THR A 640 -17.07 -2.47 27.48
C THR A 640 -17.24 -3.98 27.64
N GLN A 641 -17.60 -4.41 28.85
CA GLN A 641 -17.80 -5.82 29.18
C GLN A 641 -19.07 -6.38 28.53
N GLY A 642 -18.89 -7.33 27.61
CA GLY A 642 -19.88 -8.38 27.32
C GLY A 642 -19.44 -9.67 28.03
N ALA A 643 -20.27 -10.21 28.93
CA ALA A 643 -19.87 -11.36 29.76
C ALA A 643 -19.84 -12.67 28.97
N GLY A 644 -18.70 -13.38 29.00
CA GLY A 644 -18.51 -14.72 28.43
C GLY A 644 -17.51 -15.52 29.25
N LEU A 645 -17.83 -16.78 29.56
CA LEU A 645 -17.11 -17.61 30.53
C LEU A 645 -15.75 -18.08 29.99
N GLY A 646 -14.66 -17.73 30.68
CA GLY A 646 -13.32 -18.18 30.33
C GLY A 646 -13.02 -19.60 30.84
N LEU A 647 -12.60 -20.48 29.92
CA LEU A 647 -11.91 -21.74 30.21
C LEU A 647 -10.81 -21.96 29.16
N GLY A 648 -9.59 -21.50 29.45
CA GLY A 648 -8.38 -21.88 28.71
C GLY A 648 -7.67 -23.05 29.40
N PRO A 649 -7.06 -23.99 28.66
CA PRO A 649 -6.29 -25.09 29.24
C PRO A 649 -4.94 -24.60 29.83
N PRO A 650 -4.42 -25.22 30.91
CA PRO A 650 -3.27 -24.69 31.64
C PRO A 650 -1.93 -25.14 31.08
N GLY A 651 -1.08 -24.18 30.68
CA GLY A 651 0.35 -24.38 30.48
C GLY A 651 1.11 -24.43 31.81
N VAL A 652 1.86 -25.49 32.03
CA VAL A 652 2.66 -25.72 33.26
C VAL A 652 3.94 -24.88 33.23
N PHE A 653 4.20 -24.08 34.27
CA PHE A 653 5.42 -24.16 35.11
C PHE A 653 5.40 -23.11 36.23
N SER A 654 5.73 -23.55 37.45
CA SER A 654 5.63 -22.77 38.69
C SER A 654 6.90 -21.98 39.00
N ASN A 655 6.75 -20.81 39.65
CA ASN A 655 7.52 -20.46 40.84
C ASN A 655 6.82 -19.40 41.70
N ALA A 656 7.21 -19.29 42.98
CA ALA A 656 6.30 -18.95 44.06
C ALA A 656 6.63 -17.65 44.83
N ILE A 657 5.84 -17.41 45.91
CA ILE A 657 5.93 -16.36 46.96
C ILE A 657 5.11 -15.08 46.64
N GLY A 658 4.13 -14.63 47.45
CA GLY A 658 3.49 -15.30 48.59
C GLY A 658 2.60 -14.40 49.48
N ARG A 659 1.91 -15.05 50.43
CA ARG A 659 1.26 -14.54 51.68
C ARG A 659 0.02 -13.62 51.63
N GLY A 660 -1.06 -14.15 52.24
CA GLY A 660 -2.09 -13.42 53.00
C GLY A 660 -3.44 -13.27 52.27
N GLY A 661 -4.60 -13.64 52.83
CA GLY A 661 -4.91 -14.34 54.09
C GLY A 661 -6.34 -14.04 54.57
N LEU A 662 -7.00 -15.00 55.26
CA LEU A 662 -8.31 -14.87 55.95
C LEU A 662 -9.57 -14.62 55.05
N ILE A 663 -10.80 -14.99 55.41
CA ILE A 663 -11.33 -16.06 56.31
C ILE A 663 -12.84 -16.29 56.02
N SER A 664 -13.33 -17.54 56.09
CA SER A 664 -14.75 -17.93 56.38
C SER A 664 -15.88 -17.46 55.39
N ARG A 665 -17.08 -18.07 55.29
CA ARG A 665 -17.78 -19.01 56.19
C ARG A 665 -18.92 -19.78 55.45
N THR A 666 -19.23 -21.00 55.91
CA THR A 666 -20.50 -21.77 55.78
C THR A 666 -21.10 -22.02 54.38
N ASP A 667 -21.15 -23.26 53.90
CA ASP A 667 -22.08 -24.37 54.27
C ASP A 667 -23.56 -24.11 53.98
N SER A 668 -24.12 -24.93 53.08
CA SER A 668 -25.26 -25.81 53.39
C SER A 668 -25.40 -26.91 52.33
N ARG A 669 -25.33 -28.17 52.78
CA ARG A 669 -25.74 -29.35 52.02
C ARG A 669 -27.24 -29.51 52.15
N GLU A 670 -27.93 -29.89 51.07
CA GLU A 670 -28.93 -30.93 51.20
C GLU A 670 -29.04 -31.79 49.94
N ARG A 671 -29.11 -33.10 50.13
CA ARG A 671 -29.47 -34.10 49.12
C ARG A 671 -30.91 -34.49 49.41
N LEU A 672 -31.70 -34.78 48.39
CA LEU A 672 -32.66 -35.89 48.44
C LEU A 672 -32.95 -36.38 47.01
N ALA A 673 -33.37 -37.62 46.88
CA ALA A 673 -33.46 -38.34 45.61
C ALA A 673 -34.83 -38.98 45.42
N GLY A 674 -35.21 -39.21 44.16
CA GLY A 674 -35.84 -40.48 43.79
C GLY A 674 -37.24 -40.47 43.15
N VAL A 675 -37.31 -41.22 42.05
CA VAL A 675 -38.45 -42.06 41.60
C VAL A 675 -39.70 -41.37 41.03
N GLY A 676 -40.16 -41.82 39.83
CA GLY A 676 -41.55 -41.59 39.40
C GLY A 676 -41.85 -41.62 37.89
N SER A 677 -41.94 -42.80 37.29
CA SER A 677 -42.44 -43.13 35.93
C SER A 677 -43.74 -42.43 35.43
N GLY A 678 -43.87 -42.16 34.12
CA GLY A 678 -45.19 -41.76 33.53
C GLY A 678 -45.33 -41.45 32.02
N HIS A 679 -45.31 -42.47 31.15
CA HIS A 679 -46.03 -42.61 29.85
C HIS A 679 -46.21 -41.49 28.76
N ARG A 680 -45.74 -41.87 27.54
CA ARG A 680 -46.45 -41.91 26.22
C ARG A 680 -46.47 -40.73 25.20
N SER A 681 -46.27 -41.16 23.94
CA SER A 681 -46.69 -40.60 22.62
C SER A 681 -45.94 -39.43 21.94
N ARG A 682 -45.13 -39.81 20.94
CA ARG A 682 -44.84 -39.12 19.65
C ARG A 682 -46.13 -38.95 18.80
N PRO A 683 -46.20 -38.18 17.69
CA PRO A 683 -45.14 -37.87 16.68
C PRO A 683 -44.96 -36.36 16.37
N GLY A 684 -44.06 -35.88 15.51
CA GLY A 684 -43.00 -36.49 14.69
C GLY A 684 -42.61 -35.53 13.56
N SER A 685 -41.32 -35.39 13.24
CA SER A 685 -40.80 -34.51 12.17
C SER A 685 -39.72 -35.22 11.34
N PRO A 686 -39.58 -34.91 10.04
CA PRO A 686 -38.97 -35.81 9.06
C PRO A 686 -37.44 -35.80 9.05
N SER A 687 -36.87 -36.92 8.63
CA SER A 687 -35.43 -37.13 8.49
C SER A 687 -35.00 -37.20 7.02
N ARG A 688 -33.80 -36.67 6.74
CA ARG A 688 -32.99 -36.78 5.50
C ARG A 688 -33.41 -35.90 4.32
N LEU A 689 -32.43 -35.15 3.82
CA LEU A 689 -31.63 -35.64 2.70
C LEU A 689 -30.15 -35.69 3.12
N ARG A 690 -29.43 -36.74 2.71
CA ARG A 690 -27.96 -36.82 2.82
C ARG A 690 -27.40 -36.51 1.43
N SER A 691 -26.40 -35.65 1.34
CA SER A 691 -25.63 -35.45 0.11
C SER A 691 -24.90 -36.75 -0.30
N PRO A 692 -24.74 -37.03 -1.60
CA PRO A 692 -24.12 -38.28 -2.06
C PRO A 692 -22.61 -38.27 -1.82
N MET A 693 -22.10 -39.37 -1.27
CA MET A 693 -20.66 -39.64 -1.18
C MET A 693 -20.10 -40.04 -2.55
N MET A 694 -18.80 -39.80 -2.72
CA MET A 694 -18.01 -40.17 -3.90
C MET A 694 -18.15 -41.67 -4.25
N ILE A 695 -18.16 -41.98 -5.54
CA ILE A 695 -18.04 -43.35 -6.07
C ILE A 695 -16.78 -43.38 -6.95
N PRO A 696 -15.81 -44.29 -6.72
CA PRO A 696 -14.69 -44.48 -7.63
C PRO A 696 -15.17 -45.19 -8.91
N LEU A 697 -14.68 -44.73 -10.06
CA LEU A 697 -14.97 -45.34 -11.36
C LEU A 697 -14.47 -46.78 -11.41
N LYS A 698 -15.34 -47.67 -11.90
CA LYS A 698 -15.04 -49.08 -12.12
C LYS A 698 -14.49 -49.26 -13.53
N GLU A 699 -13.37 -49.95 -13.67
CA GLU A 699 -12.86 -50.40 -14.97
C GLU A 699 -13.90 -51.31 -15.65
N SER A 700 -14.08 -51.14 -16.95
CA SER A 700 -14.78 -52.09 -17.82
C SER A 700 -13.78 -52.67 -18.81
N VAL A 701 -13.38 -53.91 -18.56
CA VAL A 701 -12.73 -54.78 -19.56
C VAL A 701 -13.84 -55.41 -20.39
N ASP A 702 -13.90 -55.04 -21.68
CA ASP A 702 -14.14 -55.91 -22.85
C ASP A 702 -14.28 -55.03 -24.12
#